data_AF-A0A2E1MMP2-F1
#
_entry.id   AF-A0A2E1MMP2-F1
#
_cell.length_a   1.000
_cell.length_b   1.000
_cell.length_c   1.000
_cell.angle_alpha   90.00
_cell.angle_beta   90.00
_cell.angle_gamma   90.00
#
_symmetry.space_group_name_H-M   'P 1'
#
loop_
_entity.id
_entity.type
_entity.pdbx_description
1 polymer ?
#
loop_
_entity_poly.entity_id
_entity_poly.type
_entity_poly.pdbx_seq_one_letter_code
_entity_poly.pdbx_strand_id
1 'polypeptide(L)'
;MKYVETNNFKIKLFFLFAVIFFSFKIYKIPDIPAIELNPESVNYYQENQCTFTIFDLIDNVNKGYNFEIKSEPRGPIECFGLVSWVEYQPPKLVENGWDKNEPDKILIWVSKNLHLNLFLQSLFWLVLISFIPKSNNFKFKFKPYYILLTTLLFYFHLFAEKNYYEYFFRDLDIEIYSYEFNGDLYIQNFYLYGYLLSIFIILYFFTELISSRLNNLVNYLPYIFLLYGTYNALNLSFYLIIFTFFGVVYLFTKKINYKFLLIYLFFCFVWILNFSENNILFDVDKLRGFINSSQTMPSLIYWMFIFYLFTLGIYFVIDNGLKNFDLQLFLSNLLTSGSLIFLFGLISGYSKLFNFFSNYFLGLNKYPMRTLESIEGNTWRGIAPSAEGMGEFFALTLLCVLILFTSKIIKISKVEIILILIILIGLLRTNNFAALSSFVLLGLTYWFYIKYKNIKIIFLSYFALITFFSFIYINNYQQFSYQYLSSAVIYEGVQATEMSYNFIENQYGQTDQKLGNYRLILELPEEETNLSTSLRTVIKNYDLSNSNNNIPSLNSLINMSAYFINRAEKWGIFLAKYDPTLIEFIFGYGPQQFSEYYFGHGSKYNFGLFLPHSSFLNYLIFFGFLGLILIFIFVFNFLIKSKYLISKYLLIFLLLNFLKSDALLYLPNLVFLIVVLNLEKLISNNIEISKH
;
A
#
# COMPACT_ATOMS: atom_id res chain seq x y z
N MET A 1 -26.92 22.47 24.74
CA MET A 1 -26.16 21.88 23.61
C MET A 1 -24.87 21.17 24.05
N LYS A 2 -23.90 21.82 24.73
CA LYS A 2 -22.67 21.14 25.22
C LYS A 2 -22.90 19.86 26.06
N TYR A 3 -23.93 19.80 26.90
CA TYR A 3 -24.26 18.61 27.70
C TYR A 3 -24.79 17.43 26.84
N VAL A 4 -25.53 17.72 25.76
CA VAL A 4 -26.05 16.71 24.83
C VAL A 4 -24.93 16.19 23.92
N GLU A 5 -23.99 17.06 23.51
CA GLU A 5 -22.83 16.67 22.71
C GLU A 5 -21.84 15.79 23.50
N THR A 6 -21.61 16.10 24.78
CA THR A 6 -20.74 15.29 25.66
C THR A 6 -21.33 13.91 25.97
N ASN A 7 -22.65 13.78 26.17
CA ASN A 7 -23.30 12.48 26.29
C ASN A 7 -23.21 11.66 25.00
N ASN A 8 -23.40 12.28 23.83
CA ASN A 8 -23.24 11.59 22.55
C ASN A 8 -21.79 11.09 22.31
N PHE A 9 -20.77 11.82 22.77
CA PHE A 9 -19.38 11.37 22.69
C PHE A 9 -19.13 10.14 23.57
N LYS A 10 -19.59 10.17 24.83
CA LYS A 10 -19.47 9.03 25.76
C LYS A 10 -20.17 7.78 25.24
N ILE A 11 -21.36 7.92 24.66
CA ILE A 11 -22.12 6.80 24.08
C ILE A 11 -21.35 6.16 22.91
N LYS A 12 -20.80 6.98 21.99
CA LYS A 12 -19.98 6.46 20.88
C LYS A 12 -18.75 5.72 21.37
N LEU A 13 -18.09 6.25 22.40
CA LEU A 13 -16.91 5.65 23.00
C LEU A 13 -17.25 4.33 23.70
N PHE A 14 -18.37 4.28 24.45
CA PHE A 14 -18.89 3.03 25.02
C PHE A 14 -19.17 1.98 23.94
N PHE A 15 -19.85 2.38 22.85
CA PHE A 15 -20.15 1.48 21.75
C PHE A 15 -18.87 0.98 21.05
N LEU A 16 -17.87 1.84 20.86
CA LEU A 16 -16.57 1.44 20.31
C LEU A 16 -15.89 0.37 21.19
N PHE A 17 -15.88 0.57 22.51
CA PHE A 17 -15.35 -0.41 23.45
C PHE A 17 -16.17 -1.70 23.44
N ALA A 18 -17.50 -1.62 23.44
CA ALA A 18 -18.37 -2.78 23.37
C ALA A 18 -18.06 -3.62 22.12
N VAL A 19 -17.88 -3.00 20.96
CA VAL A 19 -17.52 -3.70 19.71
C VAL A 19 -16.20 -4.44 19.86
N ILE A 20 -15.18 -3.79 20.44
CA ILE A 20 -13.88 -4.44 20.68
C ILE A 20 -14.05 -5.66 21.60
N PHE A 21 -14.74 -5.49 22.74
CA PHE A 21 -14.90 -6.53 23.74
C PHE A 21 -15.81 -7.68 23.29
N PHE A 22 -16.84 -7.43 22.48
CA PHE A 22 -17.76 -8.47 22.01
C PHE A 22 -17.23 -9.28 20.83
N SER A 23 -16.24 -8.77 20.08
CA SER A 23 -15.77 -9.38 18.82
C SER A 23 -15.05 -10.72 18.97
N PHE A 24 -14.68 -11.15 20.19
CA PHE A 24 -13.87 -12.37 20.39
C PHE A 24 -14.40 -13.32 21.47
N LYS A 25 -15.73 -13.29 21.72
CA LYS A 25 -16.38 -14.15 22.73
C LYS A 25 -15.61 -14.17 24.07
N ILE A 26 -15.17 -12.99 24.51
CA ILE A 26 -14.31 -12.81 25.71
C ILE A 26 -14.95 -13.41 26.98
N TYR A 27 -16.28 -13.61 26.97
CA TYR A 27 -17.06 -14.16 28.07
C TYR A 27 -17.34 -15.67 27.98
N LYS A 28 -16.84 -16.39 26.95
CA LYS A 28 -17.05 -17.84 26.85
C LYS A 28 -16.22 -18.53 27.93
N ILE A 29 -16.89 -19.23 28.85
CA ILE A 29 -16.24 -20.10 29.82
C ILE A 29 -16.00 -21.44 29.13
N PRO A 30 -14.75 -21.94 29.08
CA PRO A 30 -14.48 -23.23 28.47
C PRO A 30 -15.05 -24.37 29.34
N ASP A 31 -15.53 -25.42 28.68
CA ASP A 31 -16.11 -26.59 29.37
C ASP A 31 -15.03 -27.40 30.15
N ILE A 32 -13.77 -27.15 29.84
CA ILE A 32 -12.57 -27.75 30.42
C ILE A 32 -11.59 -26.66 30.86
N PRO A 33 -10.80 -26.87 31.91
CA PRO A 33 -9.85 -25.86 32.37
C PRO A 33 -8.70 -25.65 31.38
N ALA A 34 -8.26 -24.40 31.23
CA ALA A 34 -7.02 -24.11 30.52
C ALA A 34 -5.82 -24.57 31.37
N ILE A 35 -4.82 -25.16 30.71
CA ILE A 35 -3.57 -25.63 31.33
C ILE A 35 -2.39 -24.76 30.89
N GLU A 36 -1.27 -24.82 31.61
CA GLU A 36 -0.08 -24.05 31.21
C GLU A 36 0.33 -24.40 29.77
N LEU A 37 0.48 -23.38 28.92
CA LEU A 37 0.85 -23.53 27.51
C LEU A 37 2.37 -23.59 27.36
N ASN A 38 2.86 -24.76 26.98
CA ASN A 38 4.26 -25.09 26.71
C ASN A 38 4.32 -26.13 25.55
N PRO A 39 5.50 -26.48 25.01
CA PRO A 39 5.60 -27.41 23.87
C PRO A 39 4.95 -28.78 24.10
N GLU A 40 4.91 -29.26 25.35
CA GLU A 40 4.32 -30.55 25.71
C GLU A 40 2.78 -30.49 25.77
N SER A 41 2.22 -29.35 26.17
CA SER A 41 0.77 -29.15 26.28
C SER A 41 0.10 -28.65 25.00
N VAL A 42 0.85 -28.37 23.94
CA VAL A 42 0.29 -27.93 22.64
C VAL A 42 -0.76 -28.91 22.11
N ASN A 43 -0.54 -30.22 22.26
CA ASN A 43 -1.48 -31.25 21.79
C ASN A 43 -2.85 -31.15 22.48
N TYR A 44 -2.89 -30.79 23.77
CA TYR A 44 -4.15 -30.60 24.50
C TYR A 44 -5.02 -29.50 23.86
N TYR A 45 -4.39 -28.40 23.43
CA TYR A 45 -5.09 -27.31 22.75
C TYR A 45 -5.46 -27.66 21.30
N GLN A 46 -4.68 -28.52 20.64
CA GLN A 46 -4.99 -29.02 19.30
C GLN A 46 -6.16 -30.01 19.29
N GLU A 47 -6.32 -30.81 20.34
CA GLU A 47 -7.44 -31.74 20.51
C GLU A 47 -8.74 -31.01 20.88
N ASN A 48 -8.64 -29.91 21.64
CA ASN A 48 -9.78 -29.13 22.12
C ASN A 48 -9.98 -27.83 21.33
N GLN A 49 -10.11 -27.93 20.01
CA GLN A 49 -10.27 -26.76 19.13
C GLN A 49 -11.56 -25.99 19.44
N CYS A 50 -11.52 -24.66 19.27
CA CYS A 50 -12.70 -23.79 19.41
C CYS A 50 -13.37 -23.83 20.79
N THR A 51 -12.63 -24.24 21.83
CA THR A 51 -13.11 -24.27 23.22
C THR A 51 -12.69 -23.00 23.95
N PHE A 52 -11.39 -22.70 23.93
CA PHE A 52 -10.75 -21.61 24.65
C PHE A 52 -10.77 -20.27 23.91
N THR A 53 -10.83 -19.18 24.66
CA THR A 53 -10.59 -17.83 24.18
C THR A 53 -9.10 -17.50 24.15
N ILE A 54 -8.73 -16.41 23.48
CA ILE A 54 -7.34 -15.89 23.53
C ILE A 54 -6.92 -15.59 24.96
N PHE A 55 -7.83 -15.07 25.79
CA PHE A 55 -7.53 -14.63 27.15
C PHE A 55 -7.22 -15.83 28.05
N ASP A 56 -7.94 -16.94 27.86
CA ASP A 56 -7.67 -18.19 28.59
C ASP A 56 -6.26 -18.71 28.33
N LEU A 57 -5.72 -18.55 27.11
CA LEU A 57 -4.38 -19.01 26.79
C LEU A 57 -3.28 -18.03 27.23
N ILE A 58 -3.45 -16.72 27.02
CA ILE A 58 -2.38 -15.75 27.28
C ILE A 58 -1.97 -15.74 28.75
N ASP A 59 -2.94 -15.84 29.66
CA ASP A 59 -2.69 -15.86 31.10
C ASP A 59 -1.96 -17.14 31.54
N ASN A 60 -2.03 -18.20 30.72
CA ASN A 60 -1.44 -19.51 30.98
C ASN A 60 -0.18 -19.79 30.14
N VAL A 61 0.32 -18.86 29.33
CA VAL A 61 1.58 -19.08 28.58
C VAL A 61 2.76 -19.13 29.54
N ASN A 62 3.54 -20.21 29.45
CA ASN A 62 4.77 -20.34 30.23
C ASN A 62 5.74 -19.19 29.88
N LYS A 63 6.21 -18.46 30.90
CA LYS A 63 7.07 -17.28 30.76
C LYS A 63 8.43 -17.55 30.09
N GLY A 64 8.83 -18.82 29.98
CA GLY A 64 10.05 -19.26 29.31
C GLY A 64 9.96 -19.28 27.78
N TYR A 65 8.76 -19.22 27.20
CA TYR A 65 8.55 -19.34 25.75
C TYR A 65 7.98 -18.06 25.13
N ASN A 66 8.50 -17.70 23.95
CA ASN A 66 7.88 -16.66 23.13
C ASN A 66 6.60 -17.18 22.46
N PHE A 67 5.63 -16.31 22.26
CA PHE A 67 4.43 -16.66 21.51
C PHE A 67 3.98 -15.55 20.54
N GLU A 68 3.21 -15.97 19.53
CA GLU A 68 2.58 -15.10 18.56
C GLU A 68 1.12 -15.46 18.36
N ILE A 69 0.27 -14.45 18.27
CA ILE A 69 -1.14 -14.63 17.97
C ILE A 69 -1.32 -14.37 16.47
N LYS A 70 -1.90 -15.35 15.78
CA LYS A 70 -2.21 -15.31 14.36
C LYS A 70 -3.70 -15.47 14.15
N SER A 71 -4.12 -15.17 12.93
CA SER A 71 -5.52 -15.17 12.52
C SER A 71 -5.73 -16.30 11.53
N GLU A 72 -6.70 -17.16 11.78
CA GLU A 72 -7.17 -18.17 10.83
C GLU A 72 -8.43 -17.64 10.13
N PRO A 73 -8.37 -17.25 8.85
CA PRO A 73 -9.51 -16.64 8.15
C PRO A 73 -10.64 -17.64 7.85
N ARG A 74 -10.39 -18.95 7.93
CA ARG A 74 -11.28 -20.04 7.46
C ARG A 74 -12.16 -20.65 8.55
N GLY A 75 -12.31 -19.95 9.66
CA GLY A 75 -13.04 -20.43 10.82
C GLY A 75 -14.56 -20.53 10.59
N PRO A 76 -15.19 -21.60 11.09
CA PRO A 76 -16.65 -21.65 11.15
C PRO A 76 -17.19 -20.62 12.16
N ILE A 77 -18.47 -20.26 12.03
CA ILE A 77 -19.12 -19.20 12.82
C ILE A 77 -19.07 -19.52 14.32
N GLU A 78 -19.23 -20.79 14.70
CA GLU A 78 -19.22 -21.26 16.08
C GLU A 78 -17.85 -21.05 16.74
N CYS A 79 -16.78 -21.15 15.94
CA CYS A 79 -15.41 -20.98 16.39
C CYS A 79 -14.95 -19.51 16.37
N PHE A 80 -15.74 -18.59 15.82
CA PHE A 80 -15.34 -17.19 15.67
C PHE A 80 -14.87 -16.57 16.99
N GLY A 81 -13.64 -16.07 16.99
CA GLY A 81 -13.01 -15.42 18.14
C GLY A 81 -12.33 -16.37 19.13
N LEU A 82 -12.44 -17.68 18.91
CA LEU A 82 -11.85 -18.72 19.75
C LEU A 82 -10.55 -19.25 19.13
N VAL A 83 -9.75 -19.93 19.95
CA VAL A 83 -8.50 -20.55 19.50
C VAL A 83 -8.84 -21.80 18.68
N SER A 84 -8.45 -21.80 17.40
CA SER A 84 -8.66 -22.94 16.50
C SER A 84 -7.49 -23.89 16.46
N TRP A 85 -6.27 -23.39 16.63
CA TRP A 85 -5.06 -24.20 16.51
C TRP A 85 -3.92 -23.60 17.32
N VAL A 86 -3.04 -24.46 17.84
CA VAL A 86 -1.80 -24.06 18.50
C VAL A 86 -0.66 -24.87 17.92
N GLU A 87 0.48 -24.25 17.63
CA GLU A 87 1.63 -24.91 17.03
C GLU A 87 2.91 -24.47 17.73
N TYR A 88 3.75 -25.42 18.15
CA TYR A 88 5.10 -25.12 18.59
C TYR A 88 6.05 -25.10 17.39
N GLN A 89 6.73 -23.98 17.19
CA GLN A 89 7.79 -23.85 16.20
C GLN A 89 9.14 -23.95 16.91
N PRO A 90 9.90 -25.04 16.69
CA PRO A 90 11.24 -25.18 17.25
C PRO A 90 12.18 -24.12 16.64
N PRO A 91 13.34 -23.88 17.25
CA PRO A 91 14.29 -22.91 16.73
C PRO A 91 14.76 -23.36 15.34
N LYS A 92 14.80 -22.42 14.39
CA LYS A 92 15.19 -22.68 12.99
C LYS A 92 16.40 -21.84 12.63
N LEU A 93 17.35 -22.43 11.91
CA LEU A 93 18.39 -21.65 11.23
C LEU A 93 17.73 -20.78 10.17
N VAL A 94 18.03 -19.49 10.18
CA VAL A 94 17.55 -18.55 9.17
C VAL A 94 18.42 -18.68 7.91
N GLU A 95 17.83 -19.10 6.78
CA GLU A 95 18.50 -19.13 5.47
C GLU A 95 18.70 -17.71 4.89
N ASN A 96 19.48 -16.87 5.57
CA ASN A 96 19.83 -15.53 5.08
C ASN A 96 21.34 -15.37 4.82
N GLY A 97 22.11 -16.46 4.76
CA GLY A 97 23.57 -16.42 4.61
C GLY A 97 24.34 -15.99 5.86
N TRP A 98 23.67 -15.94 7.02
CA TRP A 98 24.27 -15.71 8.34
C TRP A 98 23.67 -16.72 9.32
N ASP A 99 24.49 -17.36 10.15
CA ASP A 99 24.12 -18.35 11.18
C ASP A 99 23.29 -17.73 12.33
N LYS A 100 22.15 -17.09 12.02
CA LYS A 100 21.20 -16.61 13.02
C LYS A 100 20.09 -17.65 13.20
N ASN A 101 19.92 -18.14 14.42
CA ASN A 101 18.76 -18.94 14.79
C ASN A 101 17.56 -18.03 15.06
N GLU A 102 16.41 -18.31 14.44
CA GLU A 102 15.13 -17.85 14.97
C GLU A 102 14.89 -18.56 16.31
N PRO A 103 14.51 -17.83 17.37
CA PRO A 103 14.14 -18.46 18.63
C PRO A 103 12.88 -19.31 18.47
N ASP A 104 12.71 -20.26 19.38
CA ASP A 104 11.50 -21.05 19.49
C ASP A 104 10.29 -20.15 19.83
N LYS A 105 9.13 -20.54 19.29
CA LYS A 105 7.88 -19.79 19.52
C LYS A 105 6.64 -20.66 19.42
N ILE A 106 5.63 -20.32 20.21
CA ILE A 106 4.31 -20.93 20.15
C ILE A 106 3.40 -20.02 19.30
N LEU A 107 2.80 -20.56 18.25
CA LEU A 107 1.80 -19.89 17.44
C LEU A 107 0.40 -20.23 17.95
N ILE A 108 -0.38 -19.21 18.28
CA ILE A 108 -1.78 -19.33 18.70
C ILE A 108 -2.64 -18.79 17.57
N TRP A 109 -3.43 -19.66 16.93
CA TRP A 109 -4.31 -19.28 15.83
C TRP A 109 -5.73 -19.03 16.34
N VAL A 110 -6.22 -17.84 16.02
CA VAL A 110 -7.56 -17.39 16.41
C VAL A 110 -8.45 -17.45 15.18
N SER A 111 -9.51 -18.22 15.30
CA SER A 111 -10.51 -18.41 14.28
C SER A 111 -11.26 -17.12 13.97
N LYS A 112 -11.40 -16.85 12.68
CA LYS A 112 -12.21 -15.77 12.14
C LYS A 112 -13.18 -16.31 11.10
N ASN A 113 -14.21 -15.53 10.81
CA ASN A 113 -15.21 -15.86 9.82
C ASN A 113 -15.40 -14.67 8.88
N LEU A 114 -15.56 -14.93 7.58
CA LEU A 114 -15.62 -13.89 6.56
C LEU A 114 -16.77 -12.90 6.77
N HIS A 115 -18.00 -13.38 6.99
CA HIS A 115 -19.17 -12.51 7.17
C HIS A 115 -19.08 -11.72 8.47
N LEU A 116 -18.71 -12.38 9.57
CA LEU A 116 -18.56 -11.71 10.87
C LEU A 116 -17.43 -10.68 10.84
N ASN A 117 -16.30 -10.97 10.18
CA ASN A 117 -15.23 -10.00 9.99
C ASN A 117 -15.70 -8.79 9.18
N LEU A 118 -16.35 -9.03 8.03
CA LEU A 118 -16.86 -7.98 7.17
C LEU A 118 -17.78 -7.05 7.96
N PHE A 119 -18.72 -7.61 8.74
CA PHE A 119 -19.67 -6.84 9.53
C PHE A 119 -19.01 -6.13 10.72
N LEU A 120 -18.25 -6.82 11.57
CA LEU A 120 -17.67 -6.27 12.81
C LEU A 120 -16.59 -5.22 12.52
N GLN A 121 -15.69 -5.47 11.56
CA GLN A 121 -14.68 -4.47 11.17
C GLN A 121 -15.34 -3.22 10.58
N SER A 122 -16.36 -3.40 9.73
CA SER A 122 -17.11 -2.25 9.19
C SER A 122 -17.82 -1.46 10.26
N LEU A 123 -18.47 -2.14 11.21
CA LEU A 123 -19.19 -1.50 12.29
C LEU A 123 -18.23 -0.69 13.17
N PHE A 124 -17.04 -1.23 13.46
CA PHE A 124 -15.97 -0.48 14.13
C PHE A 124 -15.59 0.80 13.35
N TRP A 125 -15.35 0.70 12.03
CA TRP A 125 -14.99 1.86 11.21
C TRP A 125 -16.12 2.89 11.04
N LEU A 126 -17.38 2.44 10.94
CA LEU A 126 -18.55 3.32 10.89
C LEU A 126 -18.70 4.13 12.19
N VAL A 127 -18.41 3.51 13.35
CA VAL A 127 -18.39 4.21 14.64
C VAL A 127 -17.30 5.27 14.67
N LEU A 128 -16.12 4.97 14.14
CA LEU A 128 -15.05 5.96 13.99
C LEU A 128 -15.45 7.14 13.08
N ILE A 129 -16.06 6.86 11.92
CA ILE A 129 -16.60 7.90 11.03
C ILE A 129 -17.65 8.76 11.75
N SER A 130 -18.41 8.19 12.69
CA SER A 130 -19.42 8.94 13.45
C SER A 130 -18.84 10.06 14.32
N PHE A 131 -17.55 10.01 14.68
CA PHE A 131 -16.83 11.05 15.41
C PHE A 131 -16.50 12.27 14.56
N ILE A 132 -16.51 12.15 13.22
CA ILE A 132 -16.37 13.30 12.33
C ILE A 132 -17.52 14.29 12.63
N PRO A 133 -17.22 15.58 12.88
CA PRO A 133 -18.24 16.59 13.16
C PRO A 133 -19.21 16.75 11.99
N LYS A 134 -20.48 16.99 12.31
CA LYS A 134 -21.49 17.32 11.30
C LYS A 134 -21.23 18.71 10.71
N SER A 135 -21.57 18.93 9.45
CA SER A 135 -21.59 20.27 8.84
C SER A 135 -22.91 20.97 9.19
N ASN A 136 -22.84 22.23 9.62
CA ASN A 136 -24.01 22.95 10.15
C ASN A 136 -25.08 23.30 9.09
N ASN A 137 -24.75 23.23 7.79
CA ASN A 137 -25.55 23.90 6.76
C ASN A 137 -26.13 22.99 5.65
N PHE A 138 -25.83 21.68 5.61
CA PHE A 138 -26.30 20.84 4.50
C PHE A 138 -26.33 19.34 4.81
N LYS A 139 -27.46 18.67 4.54
CA LYS A 139 -27.58 17.20 4.50
C LYS A 139 -27.66 16.76 3.04
N PHE A 140 -26.63 16.08 2.55
CA PHE A 140 -26.65 15.50 1.20
C PHE A 140 -27.63 14.32 1.18
N LYS A 141 -28.54 14.29 0.19
CA LYS A 141 -29.51 13.21 0.03
C LYS A 141 -28.99 12.17 -0.95
N PHE A 142 -28.59 11.01 -0.43
CA PHE A 142 -28.26 9.85 -1.25
C PHE A 142 -29.53 9.13 -1.71
N LYS A 143 -29.54 8.67 -2.96
CA LYS A 143 -30.65 7.89 -3.50
C LYS A 143 -30.41 6.39 -3.22
N PRO A 144 -31.45 5.61 -2.86
CA PRO A 144 -31.28 4.20 -2.49
C PRO A 144 -30.63 3.33 -3.58
N TYR A 145 -30.85 3.63 -4.86
CA TYR A 145 -30.27 2.85 -5.96
C TYR A 145 -28.74 2.92 -6.03
N TYR A 146 -28.11 3.94 -5.42
CA TYR A 146 -26.64 3.98 -5.30
C TYR A 146 -26.14 2.80 -4.45
N ILE A 147 -26.84 2.49 -3.36
CA ILE A 147 -26.50 1.35 -2.48
C ILE A 147 -26.65 0.04 -3.25
N LEU A 148 -27.75 -0.12 -3.99
CA LEU A 148 -28.00 -1.32 -4.79
C LEU A 148 -26.91 -1.52 -5.85
N LEU A 149 -26.59 -0.48 -6.62
CA LEU A 149 -25.58 -0.57 -7.68
C LEU A 149 -24.18 -0.88 -7.11
N THR A 150 -23.80 -0.25 -6.00
CA THR A 150 -22.52 -0.57 -5.36
C THR A 150 -22.51 -1.99 -4.80
N THR A 151 -23.62 -2.48 -4.25
CA THR A 151 -23.72 -3.88 -3.79
C THR A 151 -23.54 -4.86 -4.95
N LEU A 152 -24.13 -4.58 -6.12
CA LEU A 152 -23.93 -5.38 -7.34
C LEU A 152 -22.49 -5.34 -7.86
N LEU A 153 -21.79 -4.20 -7.72
CA LEU A 153 -20.36 -4.12 -8.07
C LEU A 153 -19.51 -5.03 -7.17
N PHE A 154 -19.83 -5.14 -5.88
CA PHE A 154 -19.09 -6.03 -4.97
C PHE A 154 -19.57 -7.50 -5.00
N TYR A 155 -20.74 -7.78 -5.58
CA TYR A 155 -21.04 -9.11 -6.10
C TYR A 155 -20.08 -9.46 -7.23
N PHE A 156 -19.92 -8.55 -8.21
CA PHE A 156 -18.99 -8.75 -9.31
C PHE A 156 -17.53 -8.91 -8.84
N HIS A 157 -17.12 -8.25 -7.74
CA HIS A 157 -15.83 -8.50 -7.08
C HIS A 157 -15.60 -9.97 -6.70
N LEU A 158 -16.57 -10.60 -6.03
CA LEU A 158 -16.45 -12.01 -5.62
C LEU A 158 -16.31 -12.93 -6.82
N PHE A 159 -17.08 -12.66 -7.87
CA PHE A 159 -17.02 -13.41 -9.12
C PHE A 159 -15.69 -13.20 -9.85
N ALA A 160 -15.22 -11.96 -9.94
CA ALA A 160 -13.98 -11.56 -10.58
C ALA A 160 -12.73 -12.15 -9.89
N GLU A 161 -12.72 -12.17 -8.56
CA GLU A 161 -11.61 -12.66 -7.74
C GLU A 161 -11.87 -14.08 -7.18
N LYS A 162 -12.66 -14.88 -7.90
CA LYS A 162 -13.08 -16.23 -7.51
C LYS A 162 -11.90 -17.11 -7.08
N ASN A 163 -10.81 -17.12 -7.85
CA ASN A 163 -9.61 -17.92 -7.57
C ASN A 163 -9.00 -17.62 -6.19
N TYR A 164 -9.03 -16.36 -5.75
CA TYR A 164 -8.56 -15.98 -4.42
C TYR A 164 -9.47 -16.56 -3.34
N TYR A 165 -10.78 -16.45 -3.53
CA TYR A 165 -11.74 -16.89 -2.53
C TYR A 165 -11.86 -18.41 -2.46
N GLU A 166 -11.79 -19.15 -3.57
CA GLU A 166 -11.81 -20.61 -3.55
C GLU A 166 -10.56 -21.20 -2.88
N TYR A 167 -9.40 -20.54 -3.02
CA TYR A 167 -8.19 -20.95 -2.32
C TYR A 167 -8.33 -20.88 -0.79
N PHE A 168 -9.02 -19.86 -0.28
CA PHE A 168 -9.22 -19.68 1.17
C PHE A 168 -10.52 -20.31 1.68
N PHE A 169 -11.59 -20.43 0.91
CA PHE A 169 -12.91 -20.85 1.38
C PHE A 169 -13.41 -22.03 0.53
N ARG A 170 -13.35 -23.24 1.09
CA ARG A 170 -13.75 -24.48 0.40
C ARG A 170 -15.24 -24.52 0.07
N ASP A 171 -16.08 -23.93 0.92
CA ASP A 171 -17.54 -23.92 0.78
C ASP A 171 -18.05 -22.67 0.02
N LEU A 172 -17.17 -21.99 -0.71
CA LEU A 172 -17.53 -20.78 -1.44
C LEU A 172 -18.36 -21.14 -2.68
N ASP A 173 -19.65 -20.89 -2.60
CA ASP A 173 -20.53 -20.84 -3.77
C ASP A 173 -20.80 -19.37 -4.15
N ILE A 174 -20.47 -18.99 -5.39
CA ILE A 174 -20.72 -17.64 -5.93
C ILE A 174 -21.95 -17.64 -6.85
N GLU A 175 -22.49 -18.82 -7.18
CA GLU A 175 -23.66 -18.91 -8.04
C GLU A 175 -24.91 -18.47 -7.26
N ILE A 176 -25.72 -17.62 -7.89
CA ILE A 176 -26.99 -17.14 -7.31
C ILE A 176 -28.01 -18.29 -7.24
N TYR A 177 -27.93 -19.20 -8.21
CA TYR A 177 -28.68 -20.44 -8.28
C TYR A 177 -27.75 -21.50 -8.85
N SER A 178 -27.81 -22.70 -8.29
CA SER A 178 -27.16 -23.89 -8.83
C SER A 178 -28.18 -25.01 -8.92
N TYR A 179 -27.83 -26.11 -9.60
CA TYR A 179 -28.67 -27.30 -9.64
C TYR A 179 -28.01 -28.38 -8.78
N GLU A 180 -28.77 -28.94 -7.85
CA GLU A 180 -28.35 -30.13 -7.12
C GLU A 180 -28.26 -31.34 -8.09
N PHE A 181 -27.59 -32.41 -7.66
CA PHE A 181 -27.39 -33.61 -8.48
C PHE A 181 -28.71 -34.29 -8.90
N ASN A 182 -29.78 -34.11 -8.11
CA ASN A 182 -31.16 -34.53 -8.40
C ASN A 182 -31.86 -33.66 -9.47
N GLY A 183 -31.25 -32.57 -9.93
CA GLY A 183 -31.83 -31.59 -10.85
C GLY A 183 -32.69 -30.53 -10.16
N ASP A 184 -32.77 -30.52 -8.83
CA ASP A 184 -33.51 -29.51 -8.08
C ASP A 184 -32.73 -28.19 -8.06
N LEU A 185 -33.48 -27.09 -8.17
CA LEU A 185 -32.91 -25.76 -8.16
C LEU A 185 -32.50 -25.36 -6.73
N TYR A 186 -31.21 -25.21 -6.50
CA TYR A 186 -30.62 -24.76 -5.24
C TYR A 186 -30.51 -23.23 -5.22
N ILE A 187 -31.32 -22.60 -4.37
CA ILE A 187 -31.27 -21.14 -4.10
C ILE A 187 -30.67 -20.87 -2.71
N GLN A 188 -30.37 -21.89 -1.91
CA GLN A 188 -30.02 -21.71 -0.49
C GLN A 188 -28.55 -21.31 -0.25
N ASN A 189 -28.00 -20.44 -1.11
CA ASN A 189 -26.65 -19.91 -0.96
C ASN A 189 -26.60 -18.79 0.11
N PHE A 190 -26.75 -19.18 1.37
CA PHE A 190 -26.72 -18.28 2.52
C PHE A 190 -25.38 -17.56 2.68
N TYR A 191 -24.28 -18.15 2.18
CA TYR A 191 -22.98 -17.53 2.17
C TYR A 191 -22.98 -16.26 1.29
N LEU A 192 -23.33 -16.41 0.01
CA LEU A 192 -23.40 -15.29 -0.92
C LEU A 192 -24.38 -14.21 -0.43
N TYR A 193 -25.58 -14.62 0.00
CA TYR A 193 -26.59 -13.69 0.49
C TYR A 193 -26.16 -12.98 1.77
N GLY A 194 -25.48 -13.65 2.68
CA GLY A 194 -24.91 -13.06 3.89
C GLY A 194 -23.85 -12.00 3.57
N TYR A 195 -22.99 -12.24 2.58
CA TYR A 195 -22.02 -11.25 2.10
C TYR A 195 -22.71 -10.04 1.48
N LEU A 196 -23.64 -10.23 0.55
CA LEU A 196 -24.34 -9.14 -0.12
C LEU A 196 -25.18 -8.30 0.85
N LEU A 197 -25.89 -8.97 1.76
CA LEU A 197 -26.64 -8.31 2.82
C LEU A 197 -25.72 -7.49 3.73
N SER A 198 -24.55 -8.01 4.07
CA SER A 198 -23.56 -7.27 4.86
C SER A 198 -23.13 -5.99 4.15
N ILE A 199 -22.76 -6.05 2.87
CA ILE A 199 -22.39 -4.86 2.08
C ILE A 199 -23.54 -3.86 2.01
N PHE A 200 -24.75 -4.33 1.75
CA PHE A 200 -25.94 -3.49 1.70
C PHE A 200 -26.15 -2.73 3.03
N ILE A 201 -26.08 -3.45 4.17
CA ILE A 201 -26.25 -2.86 5.51
C ILE A 201 -25.14 -1.85 5.81
N ILE A 202 -23.88 -2.19 5.49
CA ILE A 202 -22.72 -1.31 5.67
C ILE A 202 -22.94 0.01 4.92
N LEU A 203 -23.32 -0.06 3.65
CA LEU A 203 -23.58 1.11 2.80
C LEU A 203 -24.80 1.89 3.30
N TYR A 204 -25.87 1.24 3.72
CA TYR A 204 -27.04 1.90 4.29
C TYR A 204 -26.66 2.76 5.51
N PHE A 205 -26.00 2.18 6.51
CA PHE A 205 -25.56 2.94 7.69
C PHE A 205 -24.51 4.01 7.34
N PHE A 206 -23.61 3.71 6.40
CA PHE A 206 -22.65 4.69 5.90
C PHE A 206 -23.34 5.93 5.32
N THR A 207 -24.36 5.75 4.47
CA THR A 207 -25.09 6.87 3.86
C THR A 207 -25.79 7.76 4.89
N GLU A 208 -26.43 7.16 5.89
CA GLU A 208 -27.06 7.91 6.97
C GLU A 208 -26.04 8.72 7.77
N LEU A 209 -24.90 8.10 8.13
CA LEU A 209 -23.83 8.79 8.86
C LEU A 209 -23.22 9.94 8.06
N ILE A 210 -22.94 9.71 6.78
CA ILE A 210 -22.16 10.65 5.97
C ILE A 210 -22.98 11.78 5.37
N SER A 211 -24.29 11.61 5.24
CA SER A 211 -25.21 12.64 4.73
C SER A 211 -25.02 14.02 5.37
N SER A 212 -24.77 14.08 6.69
CA SER A 212 -24.53 15.32 7.44
C SER A 212 -23.04 15.65 7.67
N ARG A 213 -22.11 14.89 7.09
CA ARG A 213 -20.66 14.98 7.36
C ARG A 213 -19.80 15.08 6.11
N LEU A 214 -20.38 14.85 4.93
CA LEU A 214 -19.68 14.79 3.65
C LEU A 214 -18.71 15.95 3.45
N ASN A 215 -19.14 17.18 3.72
CA ASN A 215 -18.30 18.37 3.51
C ASN A 215 -17.08 18.42 4.43
N ASN A 216 -17.16 17.84 5.63
CA ASN A 216 -16.05 17.86 6.59
C ASN A 216 -15.06 16.70 6.37
N LEU A 217 -15.44 15.69 5.58
CA LEU A 217 -14.72 14.42 5.43
C LEU A 217 -13.28 14.64 4.93
N VAL A 218 -13.06 15.61 4.03
CA VAL A 218 -11.73 15.95 3.49
C VAL A 218 -10.71 16.27 4.59
N ASN A 219 -11.13 16.97 5.65
CA ASN A 219 -10.25 17.33 6.77
C ASN A 219 -9.73 16.12 7.56
N TYR A 220 -10.42 14.97 7.46
CA TYR A 220 -10.13 13.74 8.22
C TYR A 220 -9.54 12.62 7.36
N LEU A 221 -9.31 12.84 6.05
CA LEU A 221 -8.59 11.91 5.18
C LEU A 221 -7.20 11.49 5.71
N PRO A 222 -6.44 12.30 6.47
CA PRO A 222 -5.17 11.85 7.06
C PRO A 222 -5.27 10.58 7.90
N TYR A 223 -6.43 10.32 8.54
CA TYR A 223 -6.61 9.12 9.37
C TYR A 223 -6.62 7.80 8.59
N ILE A 224 -6.68 7.83 7.25
CA ILE A 224 -6.55 6.61 6.40
C ILE A 224 -5.14 5.98 6.53
N PHE A 225 -4.12 6.74 6.97
CA PHE A 225 -2.81 6.16 7.28
C PHE A 225 -2.77 5.42 8.64
N LEU A 226 -3.70 5.72 9.55
CA LEU A 226 -3.85 5.02 10.83
C LEU A 226 -4.79 3.81 10.69
N LEU A 227 -5.87 4.00 9.94
CA LEU A 227 -6.89 3.00 9.65
C LEU A 227 -6.73 2.59 8.19
N TYR A 228 -6.06 1.47 7.93
CA TYR A 228 -5.87 0.97 6.55
C TYR A 228 -7.17 0.39 5.98
N GLY A 229 -8.06 -0.11 6.83
CA GLY A 229 -9.39 -0.55 6.44
C GLY A 229 -9.42 -1.84 5.63
N THR A 230 -8.35 -2.63 5.62
CA THR A 230 -8.28 -3.93 4.94
C THR A 230 -9.01 -4.98 5.76
N TYR A 231 -9.94 -5.70 5.14
CA TYR A 231 -10.61 -6.81 5.80
C TYR A 231 -9.67 -7.99 5.96
N ASN A 232 -9.72 -8.67 7.11
CA ASN A 232 -8.72 -9.69 7.42
C ASN A 232 -8.85 -10.99 6.63
N ALA A 233 -10.04 -11.25 6.08
CA ALA A 233 -10.38 -12.50 5.40
C ALA A 233 -10.70 -12.28 3.91
N LEU A 234 -10.55 -11.05 3.40
CA LEU A 234 -10.91 -10.68 2.04
C LEU A 234 -9.75 -9.93 1.37
N ASN A 235 -9.59 -10.11 0.07
CA ASN A 235 -8.85 -9.17 -0.78
C ASN A 235 -9.75 -7.95 -1.06
N LEU A 236 -10.13 -7.23 0.01
CA LEU A 236 -11.03 -6.07 -0.05
C LEU A 236 -10.70 -5.07 1.05
N SER A 237 -10.84 -3.77 0.73
CA SER A 237 -10.73 -2.66 1.69
C SER A 237 -12.06 -1.93 1.85
N PHE A 238 -12.36 -1.48 3.06
CA PHE A 238 -13.50 -0.61 3.37
C PHE A 238 -13.48 0.71 2.60
N TYR A 239 -12.28 1.28 2.41
CA TYR A 239 -12.13 2.50 1.63
C TYR A 239 -12.39 2.26 0.15
N LEU A 240 -12.10 1.05 -0.37
CA LEU A 240 -12.48 0.68 -1.73
C LEU A 240 -14.02 0.70 -1.87
N ILE A 241 -14.75 0.13 -0.91
CA ILE A 241 -16.22 0.16 -0.89
C ILE A 241 -16.76 1.59 -0.83
N ILE A 242 -16.25 2.41 0.08
CA ILE A 242 -16.78 3.77 0.27
C ILE A 242 -16.45 4.70 -0.89
N PHE A 243 -15.21 4.69 -1.39
CA PHE A 243 -14.86 5.56 -2.50
C PHE A 243 -15.51 5.09 -3.81
N THR A 244 -15.69 3.79 -4.04
CA THR A 244 -16.49 3.33 -5.20
C THR A 244 -17.95 3.74 -5.08
N PHE A 245 -18.56 3.68 -3.88
CA PHE A 245 -19.89 4.24 -3.64
C PHE A 245 -19.96 5.72 -4.01
N PHE A 246 -19.00 6.53 -3.56
CA PHE A 246 -18.94 7.94 -3.96
C PHE A 246 -18.70 8.14 -5.45
N GLY A 247 -17.94 7.26 -6.10
CA GLY A 247 -17.75 7.24 -7.55
C GLY A 247 -19.07 7.04 -8.28
N VAL A 248 -19.87 6.06 -7.83
CA VAL A 248 -21.23 5.84 -8.33
C VAL A 248 -22.08 7.11 -8.15
N VAL A 249 -22.08 7.71 -6.96
CA VAL A 249 -22.81 8.97 -6.72
C VAL A 249 -22.33 10.08 -7.66
N TYR A 250 -21.03 10.21 -7.87
CA TYR A 250 -20.44 11.23 -8.75
C TYR A 250 -20.94 11.09 -10.19
N LEU A 251 -20.96 9.86 -10.73
CA LEU A 251 -21.44 9.59 -12.10
C LEU A 251 -22.86 10.10 -12.34
N PHE A 252 -23.74 9.99 -11.36
CA PHE A 252 -25.16 10.37 -11.49
C PHE A 252 -25.46 11.81 -11.09
N THR A 253 -24.56 12.50 -10.38
CA THR A 253 -24.85 13.82 -9.80
C THR A 253 -24.01 14.95 -10.38
N LYS A 254 -22.82 14.65 -10.90
CA LYS A 254 -21.86 15.64 -11.39
C LYS A 254 -21.57 15.40 -12.87
N LYS A 255 -21.10 16.45 -13.53
CA LYS A 255 -20.65 16.34 -14.92
C LYS A 255 -19.28 15.66 -14.95
N ILE A 256 -19.22 14.52 -15.64
CA ILE A 256 -17.98 13.78 -15.85
C ILE A 256 -17.13 14.51 -16.90
N ASN A 257 -15.81 14.44 -16.76
CA ASN A 257 -14.91 14.91 -17.80
C ASN A 257 -14.87 13.90 -18.95
N TYR A 258 -15.68 14.13 -19.99
CA TYR A 258 -15.80 13.25 -21.15
C TYR A 258 -14.47 12.99 -21.87
N LYS A 259 -13.55 13.96 -21.92
CA LYS A 259 -12.24 13.75 -22.56
C LYS A 259 -11.42 12.70 -21.81
N PHE A 260 -11.38 12.79 -20.49
CA PHE A 260 -10.67 11.81 -19.66
C PHE A 260 -11.34 10.43 -19.73
N LEU A 261 -12.67 10.38 -19.70
CA LEU A 261 -13.43 9.13 -19.84
C LEU A 261 -13.14 8.45 -21.19
N LEU A 262 -13.14 9.19 -22.30
CA LEU A 262 -12.86 8.62 -23.63
C LEU A 262 -11.43 8.05 -23.72
N ILE A 263 -10.44 8.77 -23.17
CA ILE A 263 -9.07 8.26 -23.10
C ILE A 263 -9.02 6.96 -22.28
N TYR A 264 -9.67 6.95 -21.11
CA TYR A 264 -9.68 5.76 -20.25
C TYR A 264 -10.39 4.57 -20.92
N LEU A 265 -11.52 4.79 -21.58
CA LEU A 265 -12.23 3.76 -22.33
C LEU A 265 -11.42 3.21 -23.51
N PHE A 266 -10.64 4.05 -24.18
CA PHE A 266 -9.71 3.60 -25.21
C PHE A 266 -8.65 2.65 -24.64
N PHE A 267 -8.06 2.98 -23.49
CA PHE A 267 -7.14 2.06 -22.79
C PHE A 267 -7.83 0.76 -22.39
N CYS A 268 -9.06 0.83 -21.83
CA CYS A 268 -9.83 -0.36 -21.48
C CYS A 268 -10.05 -1.29 -22.68
N PHE A 269 -10.39 -0.71 -23.84
CA PHE A 269 -10.56 -1.47 -25.07
C PHE A 269 -9.26 -2.19 -25.48
N VAL A 270 -8.12 -1.50 -25.41
CA VAL A 270 -6.81 -2.11 -25.73
C VAL A 270 -6.46 -3.23 -24.74
N TRP A 271 -6.65 -3.03 -23.44
CA TRP A 271 -6.37 -4.06 -22.43
C TRP A 271 -7.21 -5.31 -22.65
N ILE A 272 -8.51 -5.18 -22.94
CA ILE A 272 -9.39 -6.32 -23.21
C ILE A 272 -8.93 -7.10 -24.44
N LEU A 273 -8.55 -6.41 -25.52
CA LEU A 273 -8.11 -7.08 -26.75
C LEU A 273 -6.77 -7.81 -26.60
N ASN A 274 -5.91 -7.34 -25.70
CA ASN A 274 -4.56 -7.89 -25.51
C ASN A 274 -4.46 -8.78 -24.25
N PHE A 275 -5.58 -9.12 -23.60
CA PHE A 275 -5.54 -9.90 -22.37
C PHE A 275 -5.40 -11.40 -22.66
N SER A 276 -4.41 -12.04 -22.04
CA SER A 276 -4.26 -13.49 -21.98
C SER A 276 -4.85 -14.03 -20.67
N GLU A 277 -5.88 -14.87 -20.77
CA GLU A 277 -6.44 -15.52 -19.59
C GLU A 277 -5.54 -16.66 -19.12
N ASN A 278 -5.17 -16.62 -17.83
CA ASN A 278 -4.46 -17.70 -17.15
C ASN A 278 -5.09 -17.87 -15.77
N ASN A 279 -5.51 -19.07 -15.39
CA ASN A 279 -6.13 -19.31 -14.08
C ASN A 279 -5.07 -19.40 -12.96
N ILE A 280 -4.27 -18.34 -12.82
CA ILE A 280 -3.20 -18.21 -11.84
C ILE A 280 -3.67 -17.28 -10.72
N LEU A 281 -3.38 -17.70 -9.48
CA LEU A 281 -3.59 -16.91 -8.26
C LEU A 281 -2.31 -16.15 -7.93
N PHE A 282 -2.40 -14.82 -7.93
CA PHE A 282 -1.34 -13.96 -7.43
C PHE A 282 -1.48 -13.78 -5.91
N ASP A 283 -0.46 -14.19 -5.15
CA ASP A 283 -0.41 -13.95 -3.71
C ASP A 283 -0.15 -12.46 -3.44
N VAL A 284 -1.21 -11.79 -2.98
CA VAL A 284 -1.22 -10.36 -2.73
C VAL A 284 -0.43 -9.95 -1.49
N ASP A 285 -0.14 -10.87 -0.55
CA ASP A 285 0.58 -10.64 0.70
C ASP A 285 0.28 -9.24 1.32
N LYS A 286 1.29 -8.34 1.39
CA LYS A 286 1.17 -7.01 1.99
C LYS A 286 0.36 -6.00 1.17
N LEU A 287 -0.02 -6.32 -0.07
CA LEU A 287 -0.83 -5.48 -0.98
C LEU A 287 -2.34 -5.80 -0.93
N ARG A 288 -2.74 -6.78 -0.12
CA ARG A 288 -4.15 -7.17 0.06
C ARG A 288 -5.09 -5.97 0.26
N GLY A 289 -6.24 -6.00 -0.42
CA GLY A 289 -7.32 -5.05 -0.27
C GLY A 289 -7.41 -3.99 -1.36
N PHE A 290 -6.39 -3.87 -2.22
CA PHE A 290 -6.37 -2.90 -3.32
C PHE A 290 -5.54 -3.36 -4.54
N ILE A 291 -5.35 -4.68 -4.70
CA ILE A 291 -4.64 -5.25 -5.85
C ILE A 291 -5.40 -6.44 -6.42
N ASN A 292 -5.27 -6.68 -7.73
CA ASN A 292 -5.80 -7.86 -8.39
C ASN A 292 -5.11 -9.13 -7.87
N SER A 293 -5.87 -10.22 -7.69
CA SER A 293 -5.32 -11.53 -7.34
C SER A 293 -5.54 -12.62 -8.39
N SER A 294 -6.25 -12.34 -9.49
CA SER A 294 -6.70 -13.33 -10.46
C SER A 294 -6.55 -12.84 -11.89
N GLN A 295 -5.86 -13.63 -12.72
CA GLN A 295 -5.65 -13.33 -14.15
C GLN A 295 -6.78 -13.88 -15.04
N THR A 296 -8.00 -13.39 -14.83
CA THR A 296 -9.17 -13.73 -15.65
C THR A 296 -9.81 -12.48 -16.26
N MET A 297 -10.52 -12.61 -17.39
CA MET A 297 -11.18 -11.47 -18.03
C MET A 297 -12.21 -10.79 -17.10
N PRO A 298 -13.04 -11.52 -16.32
CA PRO A 298 -13.90 -10.88 -15.31
C PRO A 298 -13.12 -10.03 -14.31
N SER A 299 -11.93 -10.48 -13.91
CA SER A 299 -11.06 -9.75 -12.99
C SER A 299 -10.50 -8.47 -13.61
N LEU A 300 -9.99 -8.55 -14.84
CA LEU A 300 -9.55 -7.36 -15.58
C LEU A 300 -10.70 -6.33 -15.69
N ILE A 301 -11.89 -6.78 -16.10
CA ILE A 301 -13.08 -5.94 -16.25
C ILE A 301 -13.47 -5.26 -14.93
N TYR A 302 -13.49 -6.03 -13.84
CA TYR A 302 -13.78 -5.49 -12.52
C TYR A 302 -12.79 -4.38 -12.13
N TRP A 303 -11.48 -4.61 -12.25
CA TRP A 303 -10.48 -3.62 -11.84
C TRP A 303 -10.46 -2.37 -12.72
N MET A 304 -10.78 -2.49 -14.02
CA MET A 304 -11.00 -1.32 -14.88
C MET A 304 -12.13 -0.42 -14.34
N PHE A 305 -13.29 -1.00 -14.03
CA PHE A 305 -14.41 -0.20 -13.52
C PHE A 305 -14.13 0.35 -12.11
N ILE A 306 -13.60 -0.48 -11.23
CA ILE A 306 -13.44 -0.15 -9.82
C ILE A 306 -12.35 0.90 -9.61
N PHE A 307 -11.23 0.80 -10.33
CA PHE A 307 -10.19 1.80 -10.25
C PHE A 307 -10.70 3.17 -10.72
N TYR A 308 -11.46 3.21 -11.82
CA TYR A 308 -12.08 4.44 -12.30
C TYR A 308 -13.08 5.04 -11.29
N LEU A 309 -14.03 4.24 -10.79
CA LEU A 309 -15.00 4.69 -9.80
C LEU A 309 -14.35 5.14 -8.50
N PHE A 310 -13.31 4.42 -8.04
CA PHE A 310 -12.55 4.76 -6.85
C PHE A 310 -11.92 6.15 -6.98
N THR A 311 -11.24 6.45 -8.09
CA THR A 311 -10.63 7.78 -8.32
C THR A 311 -11.68 8.89 -8.40
N LEU A 312 -12.83 8.64 -9.05
CA LEU A 312 -13.96 9.57 -9.08
C LEU A 312 -14.55 9.82 -7.68
N GLY A 313 -14.59 8.78 -6.84
CA GLY A 313 -15.09 8.88 -5.47
C GLY A 313 -14.23 9.77 -4.58
N ILE A 314 -12.92 9.65 -4.68
CA ILE A 314 -11.99 10.56 -3.97
C ILE A 314 -12.22 12.00 -4.44
N TYR A 315 -12.35 12.19 -5.76
CA TYR A 315 -12.63 13.51 -6.33
C TYR A 315 -13.98 14.07 -5.85
N PHE A 316 -15.03 13.25 -5.74
CA PHE A 316 -16.32 13.65 -5.19
C PHE A 316 -16.20 14.16 -3.75
N VAL A 317 -15.44 13.47 -2.90
CA VAL A 317 -15.23 13.88 -1.51
C VAL A 317 -14.50 15.22 -1.47
N ILE A 318 -13.44 15.39 -2.27
CA ILE A 318 -12.68 16.65 -2.36
C ILE A 318 -13.58 17.81 -2.83
N ASP A 319 -14.33 17.62 -3.91
CA ASP A 319 -15.20 18.66 -4.50
C ASP A 319 -16.28 19.15 -3.52
N ASN A 320 -16.91 18.23 -2.78
CA ASN A 320 -17.91 18.60 -1.77
C ASN A 320 -17.28 19.21 -0.51
N GLY A 321 -16.02 18.90 -0.21
CA GLY A 321 -15.31 19.45 0.95
C GLY A 321 -14.67 20.81 0.74
N LEU A 322 -14.60 21.34 -0.50
CA LEU A 322 -13.91 22.60 -0.82
C LEU A 322 -14.30 23.79 0.07
N LYS A 323 -15.57 23.91 0.45
CA LYS A 323 -16.07 25.04 1.27
C LYS A 323 -15.79 24.89 2.76
N ASN A 324 -15.64 23.64 3.23
CA ASN A 324 -15.49 23.29 4.64
C ASN A 324 -14.06 22.86 4.99
N PHE A 325 -13.16 22.90 4.01
CA PHE A 325 -11.76 22.52 4.20
C PHE A 325 -11.07 23.54 5.10
N ASP A 326 -10.52 23.09 6.22
CA ASP A 326 -9.76 23.89 7.16
C ASP A 326 -8.32 23.37 7.17
N LEU A 327 -7.40 24.21 6.73
CA LEU A 327 -6.00 23.85 6.59
C LEU A 327 -5.32 23.57 7.95
N GLN A 328 -5.67 24.31 9.00
CA GLN A 328 -5.13 24.08 10.35
C GLN A 328 -5.65 22.74 10.89
N LEU A 329 -6.94 22.46 10.72
CA LEU A 329 -7.54 21.19 11.15
C LEU A 329 -6.94 20.01 10.40
N PHE A 330 -6.78 20.12 9.07
CA PHE A 330 -6.16 19.08 8.25
C PHE A 330 -4.72 18.79 8.68
N LEU A 331 -3.92 19.83 8.96
CA LEU A 331 -2.56 19.69 9.47
C LEU A 331 -2.52 19.06 10.87
N SER A 332 -3.42 19.48 11.76
CA SER A 332 -3.53 18.87 13.09
C SER A 332 -3.87 17.37 12.99
N ASN A 333 -4.73 16.98 12.05
CA ASN A 333 -5.06 15.59 11.79
C ASN A 333 -3.91 14.80 11.15
N LEU A 334 -3.09 15.41 10.29
CA LEU A 334 -1.83 14.81 9.80
C LEU A 334 -0.86 14.53 10.95
N LEU A 335 -0.65 15.52 11.83
CA LEU A 335 0.23 15.37 12.98
C LEU A 335 -0.27 14.31 13.97
N THR A 336 -1.59 14.30 14.22
CA THR A 336 -2.22 13.34 15.15
C THR A 336 -2.16 11.93 14.60
N SER A 337 -2.52 11.72 13.32
CA SER A 337 -2.44 10.40 12.68
C SER A 337 -1.01 9.86 12.66
N GLY A 338 -0.02 10.68 12.26
CA GLY A 338 1.40 10.29 12.29
C GLY A 338 1.89 9.91 13.69
N SER A 339 1.54 10.69 14.69
CA SER A 339 1.94 10.40 16.07
C SER A 339 1.29 9.12 16.61
N LEU A 340 0.01 8.89 16.31
CA LEU A 340 -0.69 7.67 16.72
C LEU A 340 -0.13 6.42 16.06
N ILE A 341 0.23 6.49 14.77
CA ILE A 341 0.91 5.37 14.07
C ILE A 341 2.20 5.00 14.80
N PHE A 342 2.98 6.00 15.21
CA PHE A 342 4.22 5.76 15.93
C PHE A 342 3.95 5.13 17.31
N LEU A 343 3.07 5.74 18.11
CA LEU A 343 2.76 5.30 19.46
C LEU A 343 2.12 3.90 19.48
N PHE A 344 1.17 3.62 18.59
CA PHE A 344 0.59 2.27 18.47
C PHE A 344 1.62 1.24 18.02
N GLY A 345 2.60 1.64 17.20
CA GLY A 345 3.74 0.80 16.87
C GLY A 345 4.57 0.39 18.09
N LEU A 346 4.83 1.33 19.01
CA LEU A 346 5.54 1.05 20.25
C LEU A 346 4.75 0.10 21.17
N ILE A 347 3.45 0.37 21.37
CA ILE A 347 2.59 -0.47 22.20
C ILE A 347 2.48 -1.88 21.61
N SER A 348 2.39 -2.00 20.28
CA SER A 348 2.35 -3.30 19.59
C SER A 348 3.65 -4.08 19.67
N GLY A 349 4.79 -3.39 19.81
CA GLY A 349 6.08 -4.03 20.06
C GLY A 349 6.20 -4.61 21.47
N TYR A 350 5.42 -4.09 22.43
CA TYR A 350 5.41 -4.54 23.82
C TYR A 350 4.33 -5.59 24.11
N SER A 351 3.11 -5.41 23.59
CA SER A 351 1.96 -6.28 23.86
C SER A 351 1.55 -7.08 22.63
N LYS A 352 1.67 -8.41 22.69
CA LYS A 352 1.22 -9.33 21.63
C LYS A 352 -0.30 -9.25 21.40
N LEU A 353 -1.07 -9.04 22.47
CA LEU A 353 -2.51 -8.86 22.40
C LEU A 353 -2.88 -7.55 21.68
N PHE A 354 -2.22 -6.44 22.03
CA PHE A 354 -2.43 -5.17 21.33
C PHE A 354 -1.98 -5.27 19.86
N ASN A 355 -0.89 -5.97 19.57
CA ASN A 355 -0.42 -6.24 18.20
C ASN A 355 -1.51 -6.97 17.37
N PHE A 356 -2.13 -7.99 17.94
CA PHE A 356 -3.22 -8.71 17.30
C PHE A 356 -4.47 -7.84 17.08
N PHE A 357 -4.93 -7.14 18.11
CA PHE A 357 -6.12 -6.29 18.01
C PHE A 357 -5.93 -5.08 17.11
N SER A 358 -4.76 -4.46 17.11
CA SER A 358 -4.47 -3.35 16.19
C SER A 358 -4.44 -3.85 14.74
N ASN A 359 -3.85 -5.00 14.45
CA ASN A 359 -3.98 -5.63 13.13
C ASN A 359 -5.44 -5.87 12.75
N TYR A 360 -6.27 -6.31 13.70
CA TYR A 360 -7.69 -6.57 13.47
C TYR A 360 -8.51 -5.30 13.22
N PHE A 361 -8.57 -4.40 14.19
CA PHE A 361 -9.48 -3.26 14.18
C PHE A 361 -8.97 -2.10 13.31
N LEU A 362 -7.66 -1.90 13.18
CA LEU A 362 -7.13 -0.88 12.26
C LEU A 362 -7.11 -1.37 10.80
N GLY A 363 -7.43 -2.65 10.56
CA GLY A 363 -7.50 -3.25 9.23
C GLY A 363 -6.16 -3.23 8.51
N LEU A 364 -5.09 -3.65 9.18
CA LEU A 364 -3.74 -3.59 8.64
C LEU A 364 -3.49 -4.73 7.63
N ASN A 365 -2.68 -4.46 6.62
CA ASN A 365 -2.26 -5.47 5.65
C ASN A 365 -1.26 -6.48 6.25
N LYS A 366 -0.52 -6.04 7.27
CA LYS A 366 0.49 -6.83 7.97
C LYS A 366 0.47 -6.45 9.45
N TYR A 367 0.73 -7.42 10.32
CA TYR A 367 0.88 -7.17 11.76
C TYR A 367 1.85 -6.02 12.03
N PRO A 368 1.62 -5.20 13.06
CA PRO A 368 2.58 -4.19 13.49
C PRO A 368 3.94 -4.75 13.86
N MET A 369 4.92 -3.87 14.04
CA MET A 369 6.23 -4.23 14.60
C MET A 369 6.08 -5.05 15.89
N ARG A 370 6.75 -6.20 15.91
CA ARG A 370 6.72 -7.16 17.03
C ARG A 370 7.84 -6.94 18.04
N THR A 371 8.81 -6.12 17.67
CA THR A 371 9.97 -5.75 18.47
C THR A 371 10.16 -4.24 18.43
N LEU A 372 10.84 -3.72 19.45
CA LEU A 372 11.20 -2.32 19.53
C LEU A 372 12.49 -1.99 18.79
N GLU A 373 13.21 -2.98 18.25
CA GLU A 373 14.47 -2.77 17.54
C GLU A 373 14.22 -2.34 16.08
N SER A 374 15.18 -1.62 15.50
CA SER A 374 15.21 -1.28 14.09
C SER A 374 16.53 -1.77 13.52
N ILE A 375 16.50 -2.81 12.69
CA ILE A 375 17.69 -3.44 12.11
C ILE A 375 17.59 -3.32 10.59
N GLU A 376 18.72 -3.31 9.91
CA GLU A 376 18.77 -3.40 8.45
C GLU A 376 18.02 -4.65 7.95
N GLY A 377 17.20 -4.51 6.91
CA GLY A 377 16.28 -5.57 6.45
C GLY A 377 14.97 -5.68 7.23
N ASN A 378 14.86 -5.11 8.44
CA ASN A 378 13.62 -5.03 9.23
C ASN A 378 13.50 -3.65 9.92
N THR A 379 13.39 -2.62 9.09
CA THR A 379 13.30 -1.24 9.55
C THR A 379 11.96 -0.97 10.24
N TRP A 380 11.98 -0.10 11.24
CA TRP A 380 10.81 0.11 12.09
C TRP A 380 9.71 0.86 11.34
N ARG A 381 8.59 0.17 11.09
CA ARG A 381 7.43 0.69 10.33
C ARG A 381 6.22 1.07 11.19
N GLY A 382 6.34 0.96 12.51
CA GLY A 382 5.21 1.09 13.43
C GLY A 382 4.11 0.07 13.13
N ILE A 383 2.91 0.56 12.80
CA ILE A 383 1.77 -0.27 12.37
C ILE A 383 1.61 -0.36 10.84
N ALA A 384 2.38 0.41 10.06
CA ALA A 384 2.24 0.46 8.60
C ALA A 384 2.80 -0.82 7.93
N PRO A 385 2.31 -1.23 6.75
CA PRO A 385 2.82 -2.40 6.03
C PRO A 385 4.22 -2.20 5.41
N SER A 386 4.64 -0.95 5.21
CA SER A 386 5.94 -0.61 4.61
C SER A 386 6.62 0.53 5.38
N ALA A 387 7.90 0.34 5.73
CA ALA A 387 8.70 1.39 6.35
C ALA A 387 9.01 2.53 5.36
N GLU A 388 9.18 2.22 4.07
CA GLU A 388 9.45 3.23 3.04
C GLU A 388 8.27 4.19 2.91
N GLY A 389 7.07 3.66 2.67
CA GLY A 389 5.85 4.48 2.56
C GLY A 389 5.52 5.25 3.84
N MET A 390 5.85 4.69 5.01
CA MET A 390 5.66 5.39 6.29
C MET A 390 6.66 6.52 6.51
N GLY A 391 7.92 6.31 6.13
CA GLY A 391 8.95 7.35 6.15
C GLY A 391 8.59 8.53 5.24
N GLU A 392 8.04 8.24 4.06
CA GLU A 392 7.52 9.28 3.15
C GLU A 392 6.39 10.09 3.77
N PHE A 393 5.43 9.43 4.42
CA PHE A 393 4.32 10.11 5.10
C PHE A 393 4.81 11.04 6.22
N PHE A 394 5.76 10.57 7.05
CA PHE A 394 6.35 11.39 8.12
C PHE A 394 7.11 12.59 7.56
N ALA A 395 8.00 12.36 6.60
CA ALA A 395 8.79 13.41 5.95
C ALA A 395 7.91 14.45 5.24
N LEU A 396 6.85 14.00 4.54
CA LEU A 396 5.90 14.90 3.88
C LEU A 396 5.12 15.73 4.91
N THR A 397 4.66 15.11 6.00
CA THR A 397 3.97 15.81 7.09
C THR A 397 4.86 16.92 7.67
N LEU A 398 6.14 16.61 7.92
CA LEU A 398 7.11 17.61 8.39
C LEU A 398 7.39 18.70 7.36
N LEU A 399 7.47 18.36 6.07
CA LEU A 399 7.64 19.33 4.99
C LEU A 399 6.44 20.29 4.91
N CYS A 400 5.22 19.75 5.04
CA CYS A 400 3.98 20.52 5.07
C CYS A 400 3.98 21.52 6.22
N VAL A 401 4.31 21.07 7.43
CA VAL A 401 4.44 21.92 8.63
C VAL A 401 5.50 22.99 8.41
N LEU A 402 6.69 22.63 7.93
CA LEU A 402 7.79 23.56 7.69
C LEU A 402 7.35 24.69 6.75
N ILE A 403 6.73 24.37 5.62
CA ILE A 403 6.31 25.35 4.60
C ILE A 403 5.20 26.25 5.15
N LEU A 404 4.18 25.68 5.80
CA LEU A 404 3.03 26.46 6.29
C LEU A 404 3.39 27.37 7.45
N PHE A 405 4.27 26.91 8.35
CA PHE A 405 4.71 27.69 9.49
C PHE A 405 5.61 28.85 9.07
N THR A 406 6.58 28.61 8.19
CA THR A 406 7.51 29.65 7.73
C THR A 406 6.83 30.68 6.83
N SER A 407 5.81 30.28 6.07
CA SER A 407 4.92 31.20 5.34
C SER A 407 3.91 31.94 6.22
N LYS A 408 3.88 31.69 7.53
CA LYS A 408 2.95 32.30 8.51
C LYS A 408 1.48 32.07 8.19
N ILE A 409 1.16 31.01 7.45
CA ILE A 409 -0.23 30.62 7.12
C ILE A 409 -0.90 29.96 8.33
N ILE A 410 -0.12 29.23 9.14
CA ILE A 410 -0.60 28.52 10.33
C ILE A 410 0.11 28.99 11.60
N LYS A 411 -0.49 28.69 12.75
CA LYS A 411 0.16 28.80 14.06
C LYS A 411 0.32 27.40 14.64
N ILE A 412 1.47 27.13 15.24
CA ILE A 412 1.75 25.85 15.89
C ILE A 412 1.47 25.99 17.39
N SER A 413 0.58 25.15 17.90
CA SER A 413 0.27 25.02 19.33
C SER A 413 1.33 24.19 20.07
N LYS A 414 1.37 24.30 21.42
CA LYS A 414 2.29 23.51 22.25
C LYS A 414 2.11 22.00 22.06
N VAL A 415 0.89 21.54 21.84
CA VAL A 415 0.58 20.12 21.59
C VAL A 415 1.15 19.69 20.25
N GLU A 416 0.98 20.49 19.20
CA GLU A 416 1.52 20.18 17.86
C GLU A 416 3.05 20.12 17.85
N ILE A 417 3.76 20.90 18.69
CA ILE A 417 5.21 20.77 18.85
C ILE A 417 5.60 19.36 19.33
N ILE A 418 4.87 18.81 20.31
CA ILE A 418 5.11 17.45 20.81
C ILE A 418 4.84 16.42 19.70
N LEU A 419 3.76 16.58 18.94
CA LEU A 419 3.43 15.69 17.81
C LEU A 419 4.53 15.73 16.73
N ILE A 420 5.05 16.92 16.41
CA ILE A 420 6.17 17.09 15.47
C ILE A 420 7.41 16.32 15.94
N LEU A 421 7.75 16.39 17.23
CA LEU A 421 8.88 15.64 17.81
C LEU A 421 8.68 14.12 17.69
N ILE A 422 7.46 13.63 17.96
CA ILE A 422 7.14 12.20 17.80
C ILE A 422 7.33 11.76 16.35
N ILE A 423 6.86 12.55 15.39
CA ILE A 423 6.98 12.26 13.95
C ILE A 423 8.44 12.31 13.49
N LEU A 424 9.25 13.24 14.00
CA LEU A 424 10.69 13.30 13.71
C LEU A 424 11.40 12.02 14.17
N ILE A 425 11.11 11.55 15.39
CA ILE A 425 11.62 10.27 15.89
C ILE A 425 11.15 9.14 14.97
N GLY A 426 9.86 9.10 14.62
CA GLY A 426 9.30 8.14 13.68
C GLY A 426 10.03 8.10 12.34
N LEU A 427 10.30 9.26 11.73
CA LEU A 427 11.05 9.36 10.48
C LEU A 427 12.44 8.74 10.60
N LEU A 428 13.19 9.07 11.65
CA LEU A 428 14.52 8.50 11.89
C LEU A 428 14.46 6.98 12.06
N ARG A 429 13.44 6.47 12.76
CA ARG A 429 13.24 5.03 12.99
C ARG A 429 12.89 4.25 11.72
N THR A 430 12.18 4.86 10.77
CA THR A 430 11.86 4.19 9.49
C THR A 430 13.11 3.92 8.63
N ASN A 431 14.22 4.60 8.91
CA ASN A 431 15.47 4.51 8.15
C ASN A 431 15.27 4.70 6.64
N ASN A 432 14.26 5.49 6.24
CA ASN A 432 14.05 5.82 4.84
C ASN A 432 14.93 7.03 4.45
N PHE A 433 16.14 6.73 3.99
CA PHE A 433 17.10 7.75 3.56
C PHE A 433 16.56 8.65 2.44
N ALA A 434 15.78 8.13 1.49
CA ALA A 434 15.24 8.93 0.39
C ALA A 434 14.21 9.95 0.89
N ALA A 435 13.31 9.54 1.78
CA ALA A 435 12.34 10.44 2.39
C ALA A 435 13.03 11.52 3.25
N LEU A 436 14.02 11.13 4.05
CA LEU A 436 14.78 12.07 4.89
C LEU A 436 15.58 13.08 4.06
N SER A 437 16.35 12.60 3.07
CA SER A 437 17.17 13.45 2.20
C SER A 437 16.32 14.37 1.33
N SER A 438 15.22 13.89 0.77
CA SER A 438 14.27 14.73 0.00
C SER A 438 13.59 15.77 0.89
N PHE A 439 13.21 15.44 2.12
CA PHE A 439 12.71 16.42 3.09
C PHE A 439 13.74 17.52 3.39
N VAL A 440 14.98 17.15 3.70
CA VAL A 440 16.05 18.12 3.98
C VAL A 440 16.35 18.98 2.76
N LEU A 441 16.50 18.38 1.58
CA LEU A 441 16.76 19.08 0.33
C LEU A 441 15.63 20.05 -0.02
N LEU A 442 14.37 19.62 0.10
CA LEU A 442 13.22 20.47 -0.19
C LEU A 442 12.99 21.54 0.89
N GLY A 443 13.31 21.26 2.15
CA GLY A 443 13.29 22.25 3.23
C GLY A 443 14.34 23.35 3.00
N LEU A 444 15.57 22.97 2.61
CA LEU A 444 16.65 23.90 2.30
C LEU A 444 16.34 24.73 1.05
N THR A 445 15.92 24.11 -0.06
CA THR A 445 15.49 24.84 -1.28
C THR A 445 14.43 25.88 -0.94
N TYR A 446 13.44 25.51 -0.12
CA TYR A 446 12.36 26.41 0.30
C TYR A 446 12.89 27.59 1.13
N TRP A 447 13.78 27.31 2.10
CA TRP A 447 14.41 28.35 2.92
C TRP A 447 15.25 29.33 2.09
N PHE A 448 16.08 28.83 1.18
CA PHE A 448 16.85 29.65 0.25
C PHE A 448 15.93 30.48 -0.67
N TYR A 449 14.82 29.88 -1.12
CA TYR A 449 13.83 30.58 -1.93
C TYR A 449 13.19 31.76 -1.18
N ILE A 450 12.78 31.56 0.08
CA ILE A 450 12.27 32.66 0.90
C ILE A 450 13.30 33.77 1.08
N LYS A 451 14.55 33.41 1.37
CA LYS A 451 15.62 34.38 1.71
C LYS A 451 16.08 35.20 0.51
N TYR A 452 16.34 34.55 -0.63
CA TYR A 452 16.97 35.19 -1.78
C TYR A 452 16.00 35.54 -2.91
N LYS A 453 14.83 34.86 -2.99
CA LYS A 453 13.83 35.00 -4.06
C LYS A 453 14.39 34.91 -5.49
N ASN A 454 15.59 34.36 -5.65
CA ASN A 454 16.31 34.29 -6.91
C ASN A 454 16.74 32.84 -7.18
N ILE A 455 16.06 32.20 -8.11
CA ILE A 455 16.28 30.79 -8.45
C ILE A 455 17.68 30.52 -8.98
N LYS A 456 18.34 31.51 -9.59
CA LYS A 456 19.72 31.38 -10.09
C LYS A 456 20.72 31.18 -8.96
N ILE A 457 20.55 31.88 -7.84
CA ILE A 457 21.42 31.74 -6.65
C ILE A 457 21.24 30.35 -6.03
N ILE A 458 19.98 29.87 -5.96
CA ILE A 458 19.67 28.52 -5.49
C ILE A 458 20.38 27.49 -6.37
N PHE A 459 20.22 27.59 -7.68
CA PHE A 459 20.87 26.70 -8.64
C PHE A 459 22.40 26.72 -8.52
N LEU A 460 23.00 27.91 -8.42
CA LEU A 460 24.45 28.06 -8.24
C LEU A 460 24.93 27.41 -6.94
N SER A 461 24.16 27.53 -5.85
CA SER A 461 24.48 26.91 -4.56
C SER A 461 24.42 25.38 -4.62
N TYR A 462 23.43 24.80 -5.32
CA TYR A 462 23.38 23.35 -5.55
C TYR A 462 24.52 22.89 -6.45
N PHE A 463 24.82 23.64 -7.51
CA PHE A 463 25.93 23.32 -8.40
C PHE A 463 27.25 23.29 -7.63
N ALA A 464 27.52 24.31 -6.80
CA ALA A 464 28.71 24.37 -5.95
C ALA A 464 28.77 23.22 -4.92
N LEU A 465 27.62 22.84 -4.31
CA LEU A 465 27.56 21.71 -3.40
C LEU A 465 27.82 20.38 -4.11
N ILE A 466 27.20 20.15 -5.27
CA ILE A 466 27.39 18.93 -6.06
C ILE A 466 28.85 18.84 -6.51
N THR A 467 29.45 19.90 -7.03
CA THR A 467 30.86 19.87 -7.44
C THR A 467 31.78 19.61 -6.26
N PHE A 468 31.51 20.20 -5.09
CA PHE A 468 32.27 19.95 -3.87
C PHE A 468 32.16 18.50 -3.38
N PHE A 469 30.95 17.93 -3.31
CA PHE A 469 30.75 16.54 -2.90
C PHE A 469 31.32 15.56 -3.92
N SER A 470 31.18 15.82 -5.21
CA SER A 470 31.82 15.02 -6.27
C SER A 470 33.34 15.05 -6.15
N PHE A 471 33.93 16.21 -5.86
CA PHE A 471 35.38 16.33 -5.62
C PHE A 471 35.84 15.52 -4.40
N ILE A 472 35.11 15.60 -3.29
CA ILE A 472 35.38 14.77 -2.09
C ILE A 472 35.25 13.29 -2.42
N TYR A 473 34.20 12.89 -3.15
CA TYR A 473 33.97 11.50 -3.51
C TYR A 473 35.11 10.95 -4.37
N ILE A 474 35.53 11.67 -5.40
CA ILE A 474 36.64 11.28 -6.28
C ILE A 474 37.94 11.12 -5.48
N ASN A 475 38.19 12.00 -4.50
CA ASN A 475 39.40 11.93 -3.68
C ASN A 475 39.39 10.79 -2.66
N ASN A 476 38.22 10.42 -2.14
CA ASN A 476 38.09 9.45 -1.04
C ASN A 476 37.70 8.04 -1.50
N TYR A 477 37.07 7.90 -2.66
CA TYR A 477 36.44 6.64 -3.13
C TYR A 477 36.77 6.36 -4.60
N GLN A 478 37.90 5.70 -4.85
CA GLN A 478 38.22 5.08 -6.15
C GLN A 478 37.79 3.59 -6.21
N GLN A 479 36.78 3.19 -5.44
CA GLN A 479 36.45 1.77 -5.26
C GLN A 479 35.76 1.11 -6.46
N PHE A 480 35.07 1.89 -7.32
CA PHE A 480 34.25 1.33 -8.39
C PHE A 480 34.74 1.75 -9.77
N SER A 481 34.87 0.78 -10.68
CA SER A 481 35.17 1.05 -12.07
C SER A 481 33.96 1.68 -12.77
N TYR A 482 34.22 2.55 -13.75
CA TYR A 482 33.16 3.10 -14.60
C TYR A 482 32.33 1.98 -15.23
N GLN A 483 32.97 0.92 -15.73
CA GLN A 483 32.32 -0.22 -16.37
C GLN A 483 31.28 -0.91 -15.46
N TYR A 484 31.59 -1.05 -14.18
CA TYR A 484 30.64 -1.61 -13.21
C TYR A 484 29.47 -0.65 -12.98
N LEU A 485 29.74 0.62 -12.66
CA LEU A 485 28.69 1.61 -12.40
C LEU A 485 27.79 1.84 -13.61
N SER A 486 28.34 1.86 -14.82
CA SER A 486 27.60 2.06 -16.07
C SER A 486 26.71 0.87 -16.43
N SER A 487 26.91 -0.29 -15.82
CA SER A 487 26.14 -1.51 -16.09
C SER A 487 25.52 -2.17 -14.85
N ALA A 488 25.48 -1.49 -13.70
CA ALA A 488 25.06 -2.08 -12.44
C ALA A 488 23.65 -2.74 -12.46
N VAL A 489 22.66 -2.11 -13.09
CA VAL A 489 21.31 -2.68 -13.22
C VAL A 489 21.31 -3.88 -14.19
N ILE A 490 22.07 -3.75 -15.28
CA ILE A 490 22.21 -4.83 -16.28
C ILE A 490 22.88 -6.05 -15.65
N TYR A 491 23.94 -5.82 -14.88
CA TYR A 491 24.66 -6.85 -14.14
C TYR A 491 23.70 -7.64 -13.25
N GLU A 492 22.95 -6.94 -12.40
CA GLU A 492 21.98 -7.57 -11.50
C GLU A 492 20.85 -8.28 -12.26
N GLY A 493 20.38 -7.71 -13.37
CA GLY A 493 19.37 -8.34 -14.22
C GLY A 493 19.88 -9.65 -14.83
N VAL A 494 21.10 -9.67 -15.36
CA VAL A 494 21.74 -10.88 -15.87
C VAL A 494 21.94 -11.90 -14.75
N GLN A 495 22.30 -11.49 -13.53
CA GLN A 495 22.40 -12.41 -12.39
C GLN A 495 21.04 -12.99 -11.98
N ALA A 496 19.96 -12.23 -12.14
CA ALA A 496 18.59 -12.64 -11.84
C ALA A 496 17.96 -13.58 -12.88
N THR A 497 18.47 -13.60 -14.10
CA THR A 497 18.01 -14.50 -15.17
C THR A 497 18.41 -15.96 -14.90
N GLU A 498 17.49 -16.88 -15.17
CA GLU A 498 17.74 -18.33 -15.15
C GLU A 498 18.27 -18.78 -16.52
N MET A 499 19.58 -18.98 -16.64
CA MET A 499 20.24 -19.44 -17.86
C MET A 499 20.55 -20.94 -17.76
N SER A 500 20.29 -21.69 -18.83
CA SER A 500 20.65 -23.11 -18.92
C SER A 500 22.03 -23.33 -19.56
N TYR A 501 22.65 -22.27 -20.12
CA TYR A 501 24.00 -22.32 -20.67
C TYR A 501 25.06 -22.62 -19.59
N ASN A 502 25.89 -23.63 -19.85
CA ASN A 502 27.02 -23.98 -18.99
C ASN A 502 28.23 -23.10 -19.32
N PHE A 503 28.41 -22.01 -18.57
CA PHE A 503 29.54 -21.12 -18.73
C PHE A 503 30.88 -21.78 -18.37
N ILE A 504 31.92 -21.48 -19.15
CA ILE A 504 33.30 -21.86 -18.81
C ILE A 504 33.80 -20.92 -17.72
N GLU A 505 34.34 -21.47 -16.64
CA GLU A 505 34.97 -20.69 -15.58
C GLU A 505 36.41 -20.34 -15.95
N ASN A 506 36.82 -19.10 -15.66
CA ASN A 506 38.22 -18.71 -15.74
C ASN A 506 39.04 -19.31 -14.57
N GLN A 507 40.34 -19.05 -14.56
CA GLN A 507 41.27 -19.49 -13.50
C GLN A 507 40.91 -19.03 -12.06
N TYR A 508 39.94 -18.12 -11.91
CA TYR A 508 39.42 -17.61 -10.64
C TYR A 508 38.00 -18.10 -10.32
N GLY A 509 37.45 -19.07 -11.07
CA GLY A 509 36.08 -19.58 -10.88
C GLY A 509 34.99 -18.60 -11.32
N GLN A 510 35.32 -17.62 -12.17
CA GLN A 510 34.37 -16.62 -12.64
C GLN A 510 33.91 -16.95 -14.05
N THR A 511 32.60 -17.08 -14.22
CA THR A 511 31.89 -17.21 -15.49
C THR A 511 31.78 -15.86 -16.21
N ASP A 512 31.62 -15.85 -17.53
CA ASP A 512 31.31 -14.63 -18.32
C ASP A 512 30.11 -13.83 -17.80
N GLN A 513 29.11 -14.51 -17.21
CA GLN A 513 27.98 -13.89 -16.52
C GLN A 513 28.43 -12.97 -15.36
N LYS A 514 29.33 -13.48 -14.51
CA LYS A 514 29.92 -12.74 -13.37
C LYS A 514 30.88 -11.65 -13.82
N LEU A 515 31.50 -11.80 -15.00
CA LEU A 515 32.39 -10.80 -15.58
C LEU A 515 31.64 -9.69 -16.34
N GLY A 516 30.33 -9.84 -16.58
CA GLY A 516 29.54 -8.87 -17.31
C GLY A 516 29.89 -8.80 -18.80
N ASN A 517 30.25 -9.94 -19.41
CA ASN A 517 30.55 -10.02 -20.85
C ASN A 517 29.25 -10.05 -21.67
N TYR A 518 28.54 -8.93 -21.66
CA TYR A 518 27.17 -8.87 -22.18
C TYR A 518 27.04 -9.15 -23.69
N ARG A 519 28.09 -8.88 -24.46
CA ARG A 519 28.12 -9.17 -25.89
C ARG A 519 28.08 -10.67 -26.16
N LEU A 520 28.89 -11.46 -25.44
CA LEU A 520 28.84 -12.92 -25.53
C LEU A 520 27.44 -13.43 -25.17
N ILE A 521 26.85 -12.89 -24.09
CA ILE A 521 25.51 -13.28 -23.64
C ILE A 521 24.45 -13.00 -24.71
N LEU A 522 24.57 -11.92 -25.48
CA LEU A 522 23.67 -11.62 -26.60
C LEU A 522 23.88 -12.54 -27.82
N GLU A 523 25.07 -13.08 -28.01
CA GLU A 523 25.44 -13.96 -29.12
C GLU A 523 25.02 -15.43 -28.87
N LEU A 524 24.75 -15.80 -27.62
CA LEU A 524 24.25 -17.13 -27.25
C LEU A 524 22.79 -17.38 -27.72
N PRO A 525 22.39 -18.65 -27.93
CA PRO A 525 21.02 -19.00 -28.28
C PRO A 525 19.98 -18.47 -27.28
N GLU A 526 18.82 -18.02 -27.77
CA GLU A 526 17.77 -17.45 -26.91
C GLU A 526 17.21 -18.47 -25.91
N GLU A 527 17.06 -19.73 -26.35
CA GLU A 527 16.61 -20.85 -25.52
C GLU A 527 17.55 -21.15 -24.34
N GLU A 528 18.85 -20.86 -24.49
CA GLU A 528 19.86 -21.12 -23.46
C GLU A 528 20.04 -19.95 -22.48
N THR A 529 19.67 -18.75 -22.91
CA THR A 529 19.86 -17.51 -22.14
C THR A 529 18.60 -17.02 -21.42
N ASN A 530 17.41 -17.33 -21.95
CA ASN A 530 16.12 -16.97 -21.35
C ASN A 530 16.02 -15.48 -20.90
N LEU A 531 16.66 -14.57 -21.65
CA LEU A 531 16.60 -13.13 -21.37
C LEU A 531 15.22 -12.60 -21.74
N SER A 532 14.57 -11.91 -20.81
CA SER A 532 13.38 -11.11 -21.12
C SER A 532 13.69 -10.09 -22.22
N THR A 533 12.65 -9.72 -22.97
CA THR A 533 12.68 -8.67 -23.99
C THR A 533 13.19 -7.34 -23.41
N SER A 534 12.79 -6.98 -22.18
CA SER A 534 13.28 -5.76 -21.52
C SER A 534 14.78 -5.81 -21.27
N LEU A 535 15.29 -6.86 -20.63
CA LEU A 535 16.71 -6.99 -20.32
C LEU A 535 17.55 -7.06 -21.61
N ARG A 536 17.13 -7.88 -22.57
CA ARG A 536 17.77 -7.99 -23.90
C ARG A 536 17.86 -6.64 -24.60
N THR A 537 16.81 -5.82 -24.53
CA THR A 537 16.78 -4.47 -25.13
C THR A 537 17.73 -3.51 -24.43
N VAL A 538 17.76 -3.52 -23.10
CA VAL A 538 18.68 -2.67 -22.32
C VAL A 538 20.14 -3.06 -22.58
N ILE A 539 20.46 -4.36 -22.68
CA ILE A 539 21.80 -4.84 -23.02
C ILE A 539 22.21 -4.40 -24.42
N LYS A 540 21.36 -4.61 -25.44
CA LYS A 540 21.65 -4.19 -26.83
C LYS A 540 21.93 -2.70 -26.90
N ASN A 541 21.13 -1.88 -26.22
CA ASN A 541 21.33 -0.42 -26.17
C ASN A 541 22.62 -0.04 -25.45
N TYR A 542 23.00 -0.76 -24.39
CA TYR A 542 24.26 -0.53 -23.68
C TYR A 542 25.47 -0.79 -24.58
N ASP A 543 25.53 -1.96 -25.22
CA ASP A 543 26.66 -2.40 -26.07
C ASP A 543 26.87 -1.46 -27.27
N LEU A 544 25.78 -1.08 -27.95
CA LEU A 544 25.82 -0.12 -29.07
C LEU A 544 26.24 1.29 -28.66
N SER A 545 25.95 1.70 -27.41
CA SER A 545 26.26 3.06 -26.93
C SER A 545 27.68 3.21 -26.43
N ASN A 546 28.27 2.16 -25.86
CA ASN A 546 29.64 2.20 -25.33
C ASN A 546 30.71 2.19 -26.43
N SER A 547 30.36 1.84 -27.67
CA SER A 547 31.32 1.83 -28.79
C SER A 547 31.68 3.24 -29.29
N ASN A 548 30.90 4.27 -28.96
CA ASN A 548 31.09 5.64 -29.46
C ASN A 548 30.93 6.69 -28.34
N ASN A 549 32.05 7.32 -27.95
CA ASN A 549 32.22 8.59 -27.20
C ASN A 549 32.50 8.53 -25.68
N ASN A 550 33.34 9.48 -25.24
CA ASN A 550 33.66 9.82 -23.84
C ASN A 550 32.47 10.41 -23.05
N ILE A 551 31.23 10.26 -23.53
CA ILE A 551 30.01 10.80 -22.89
C ILE A 551 29.15 9.61 -22.44
N PRO A 552 28.80 9.52 -21.14
CA PRO A 552 27.94 8.44 -20.66
C PRO A 552 26.58 8.46 -21.35
N SER A 553 26.15 7.31 -21.86
CA SER A 553 24.81 7.14 -22.44
C SER A 553 23.71 7.28 -21.38
N LEU A 554 22.47 7.58 -21.80
CA LEU A 554 21.34 7.66 -20.86
C LEU A 554 21.18 6.37 -20.04
N ASN A 555 21.43 5.21 -20.67
CA ASN A 555 21.41 3.92 -20.00
C ASN A 555 22.49 3.83 -18.91
N SER A 556 23.73 4.25 -19.20
CA SER A 556 24.80 4.26 -18.21
C SER A 556 24.50 5.20 -17.02
N LEU A 557 23.85 6.34 -17.26
CA LEU A 557 23.41 7.26 -16.21
C LEU A 557 22.33 6.65 -15.32
N ILE A 558 21.37 5.94 -15.90
CA ILE A 558 20.33 5.22 -15.14
C ILE A 558 20.97 4.12 -14.28
N ASN A 559 21.88 3.33 -14.84
CA ASN A 559 22.61 2.29 -14.11
C ASN A 559 23.41 2.85 -12.93
N MET A 560 24.18 3.92 -13.18
CA MET A 560 24.96 4.60 -12.16
C MET A 560 24.06 5.19 -11.08
N SER A 561 22.97 5.85 -11.47
CA SER A 561 22.01 6.43 -10.51
C SER A 561 21.34 5.37 -9.65
N ALA A 562 20.92 4.25 -10.25
CA ALA A 562 20.30 3.12 -9.57
C ALA A 562 21.23 2.52 -8.51
N TYR A 563 22.53 2.45 -8.78
CA TYR A 563 23.52 2.02 -7.81
C TYR A 563 23.54 2.94 -6.58
N PHE A 564 23.71 4.26 -6.77
CA PHE A 564 23.80 5.22 -5.66
C PHE A 564 22.53 5.34 -4.82
N ILE A 565 21.35 5.07 -5.39
CA ILE A 565 20.09 5.07 -4.65
C ILE A 565 19.74 3.69 -4.05
N ASN A 566 20.62 2.70 -4.19
CA ASN A 566 20.42 1.30 -3.78
C ASN A 566 19.17 0.66 -4.44
N ARG A 567 19.11 0.72 -5.77
CA ARG A 567 18.06 0.14 -6.61
C ARG A 567 18.56 -0.70 -7.78
N ALA A 568 19.88 -0.83 -7.96
CA ALA A 568 20.46 -1.64 -9.03
C ALA A 568 19.91 -3.08 -9.04
N GLU A 569 19.90 -3.76 -7.88
CA GLU A 569 19.37 -5.13 -7.74
C GLU A 569 17.88 -5.21 -8.09
N LYS A 570 17.04 -4.38 -7.46
CA LYS A 570 15.58 -4.43 -7.65
C LYS A 570 15.16 -4.08 -9.08
N TRP A 571 15.80 -3.09 -9.69
CA TRP A 571 15.53 -2.75 -11.09
C TRP A 571 16.12 -3.79 -12.05
N GLY A 572 17.23 -4.44 -11.69
CA GLY A 572 17.78 -5.57 -12.44
C GLY A 572 16.82 -6.75 -12.46
N ILE A 573 16.29 -7.14 -11.29
CA ILE A 573 15.25 -8.17 -11.16
C ILE A 573 14.01 -7.78 -11.98
N PHE A 574 13.57 -6.51 -11.89
CA PHE A 574 12.46 -6.03 -12.70
C PHE A 574 12.73 -6.22 -14.20
N LEU A 575 13.91 -5.84 -14.70
CA LEU A 575 14.25 -6.06 -16.11
C LEU A 575 14.28 -7.54 -16.46
N ALA A 576 14.81 -8.40 -15.59
CA ALA A 576 14.88 -9.84 -15.83
C ALA A 576 13.50 -10.51 -15.90
N LYS A 577 12.49 -9.97 -15.21
CA LYS A 577 11.11 -10.51 -15.18
C LYS A 577 10.16 -9.85 -16.16
N TYR A 578 10.31 -8.56 -16.43
CA TYR A 578 9.36 -7.83 -17.26
C TYR A 578 9.58 -8.19 -18.74
N ASP A 579 8.73 -9.05 -19.28
CA ASP A 579 8.79 -9.53 -20.66
C ASP A 579 7.56 -9.11 -21.49
N PRO A 580 7.34 -7.80 -21.72
CA PRO A 580 6.13 -7.34 -22.38
C PRO A 580 6.20 -7.52 -23.91
N THR A 581 5.06 -7.78 -24.53
CA THR A 581 4.88 -7.49 -25.96
C THR A 581 4.95 -5.98 -26.23
N LEU A 582 5.08 -5.57 -27.50
CA LEU A 582 5.08 -4.15 -27.86
C LEU A 582 3.80 -3.43 -27.37
N ILE A 583 2.65 -4.10 -27.47
CA ILE A 583 1.36 -3.53 -27.05
C ILE A 583 1.32 -3.39 -25.53
N GLU A 584 1.75 -4.40 -24.78
CA GLU A 584 1.85 -4.35 -23.31
C GLU A 584 2.83 -3.29 -22.84
N PHE A 585 3.97 -3.13 -23.51
CA PHE A 585 4.91 -2.07 -23.16
C PHE A 585 4.28 -0.68 -23.33
N ILE A 586 3.52 -0.47 -24.40
CA ILE A 586 2.90 0.82 -24.71
C ILE A 586 1.69 1.12 -23.81
N PHE A 587 0.84 0.13 -23.55
CA PHE A 587 -0.46 0.33 -22.88
C PHE A 587 -0.58 -0.30 -21.49
N GLY A 588 0.32 -1.21 -21.11
CA GLY A 588 0.29 -1.95 -19.84
C GLY A 588 -0.72 -3.09 -19.85
N TYR A 589 -0.80 -3.80 -18.73
CA TYR A 589 -1.72 -4.93 -18.52
C TYR A 589 -3.10 -4.52 -18.00
N GLY A 590 -3.24 -3.28 -17.53
CA GLY A 590 -4.46 -2.78 -16.88
C GLY A 590 -4.24 -2.41 -15.41
N PRO A 591 -5.18 -1.66 -14.81
CA PRO A 591 -5.04 -1.16 -13.46
C PRO A 591 -4.95 -2.32 -12.46
N GLN A 592 -3.95 -2.25 -11.57
CA GLN A 592 -3.71 -3.21 -10.50
C GLN A 592 -3.39 -4.65 -10.96
N GLN A 593 -3.07 -4.87 -12.24
CA GLN A 593 -2.70 -6.17 -12.79
C GLN A 593 -1.21 -6.47 -12.60
N PHE A 594 -0.88 -7.53 -11.86
CA PHE A 594 0.51 -7.96 -11.62
C PHE A 594 0.83 -9.40 -12.08
N SER A 595 -0.18 -10.23 -12.33
CA SER A 595 0.00 -11.65 -12.57
C SER A 595 0.99 -11.94 -13.71
N GLU A 596 0.86 -11.23 -14.83
CA GLU A 596 1.76 -11.39 -15.98
C GLU A 596 3.20 -11.03 -15.65
N TYR A 597 3.45 -9.92 -14.93
CA TYR A 597 4.80 -9.55 -14.49
C TYR A 597 5.43 -10.58 -13.53
N TYR A 598 4.62 -11.27 -12.73
CA TYR A 598 5.13 -12.23 -11.75
C TYR A 598 5.36 -13.62 -12.32
N PHE A 599 4.50 -14.06 -13.24
CA PHE A 599 4.43 -15.45 -13.71
C PHE A 599 4.63 -15.62 -15.22
N GLY A 600 4.58 -14.55 -16.02
CA GLY A 600 4.72 -14.63 -17.47
C GLY A 600 6.12 -15.00 -17.94
N HIS A 601 7.17 -14.59 -17.19
CA HIS A 601 8.57 -14.90 -17.50
C HIS A 601 9.33 -15.46 -16.29
N GLY A 602 9.99 -16.61 -16.50
CA GLY A 602 10.76 -17.30 -15.47
C GLY A 602 12.08 -16.60 -15.13
N SER A 603 12.42 -16.56 -13.84
CA SER A 603 13.69 -16.00 -13.36
C SER A 603 14.18 -16.79 -12.14
N LYS A 604 15.36 -16.46 -11.58
CA LYS A 604 15.76 -17.03 -10.28
C LYS A 604 14.84 -16.60 -9.12
N TYR A 605 13.96 -15.63 -9.34
CA TYR A 605 13.07 -15.02 -8.35
C TYR A 605 11.58 -15.34 -8.64
N ASN A 606 11.22 -16.62 -8.52
CA ASN A 606 9.86 -17.12 -8.80
C ASN A 606 8.98 -17.27 -7.54
N PHE A 607 9.54 -17.17 -6.33
CA PHE A 607 8.80 -17.38 -5.08
C PHE A 607 8.82 -16.14 -4.19
N GLY A 608 7.65 -15.64 -3.80
CA GLY A 608 7.49 -14.48 -2.92
C GLY A 608 7.26 -13.15 -3.66
N LEU A 609 6.88 -12.13 -2.90
CA LEU A 609 6.46 -10.83 -3.44
C LEU A 609 7.66 -9.89 -3.74
N PHE A 610 8.24 -10.03 -4.93
CA PHE A 610 9.30 -9.17 -5.47
C PHE A 610 8.76 -7.97 -6.25
N LEU A 611 8.51 -6.88 -5.54
CA LEU A 611 8.07 -5.63 -6.15
C LEU A 611 9.23 -4.90 -6.86
N PRO A 612 8.94 -4.12 -7.90
CA PRO A 612 9.94 -3.28 -8.58
C PRO A 612 10.63 -2.25 -7.66
N HIS A 613 10.05 -1.94 -6.49
CA HIS A 613 10.51 -0.86 -5.61
C HIS A 613 10.61 0.48 -6.37
N SER A 614 9.57 0.76 -7.15
CA SER A 614 9.37 1.99 -7.91
C SER A 614 7.92 2.11 -8.36
N SER A 615 7.22 3.14 -7.89
CA SER A 615 5.85 3.43 -8.30
C SER A 615 5.76 3.75 -9.78
N PHE A 616 6.83 4.28 -10.39
CA PHE A 616 6.89 4.46 -11.85
C PHE A 616 6.95 3.13 -12.59
N LEU A 617 7.76 2.17 -12.15
CA LEU A 617 7.79 0.84 -12.78
C LEU A 617 6.46 0.08 -12.57
N ASN A 618 5.84 0.21 -11.40
CA ASN A 618 4.50 -0.36 -11.18
C ASN A 618 3.46 0.23 -12.14
N TYR A 619 3.48 1.54 -12.36
CA TYR A 619 2.54 2.18 -13.27
C TYR A 619 2.91 1.97 -14.74
N LEU A 620 4.17 1.63 -15.06
CA LEU A 620 4.56 1.11 -16.38
C LEU A 620 3.89 -0.23 -16.63
N ILE A 621 3.91 -1.14 -15.65
CA ILE A 621 3.20 -2.43 -15.73
C ILE A 621 1.69 -2.19 -15.93
N PHE A 622 1.07 -1.28 -15.18
CA PHE A 622 -0.38 -1.10 -15.23
C PHE A 622 -0.90 -0.33 -16.45
N PHE A 623 -0.23 0.76 -16.83
CA PHE A 623 -0.72 1.72 -17.84
C PHE A 623 0.21 1.87 -19.03
N GLY A 624 1.33 1.15 -19.06
CA GLY A 624 2.31 1.22 -20.14
C GLY A 624 3.00 2.57 -20.24
N PHE A 625 3.90 2.65 -21.20
CA PHE A 625 4.70 3.84 -21.46
C PHE A 625 3.83 5.05 -21.85
N LEU A 626 2.80 4.85 -22.68
CA LEU A 626 1.91 5.93 -23.11
C LEU A 626 1.06 6.45 -21.96
N GLY A 627 0.52 5.56 -21.12
CA GLY A 627 -0.23 5.95 -19.92
C GLY A 627 0.65 6.73 -18.94
N LEU A 628 1.87 6.28 -18.70
CA LEU A 628 2.85 7.03 -17.88
C LEU A 628 3.14 8.42 -18.43
N ILE A 629 3.35 8.57 -19.74
CA ILE A 629 3.55 9.88 -20.36
C ILE A 629 2.35 10.79 -20.11
N LEU A 630 1.12 10.29 -20.29
CA LEU A 630 -0.09 11.08 -20.04
C LEU A 630 -0.20 11.52 -18.57
N ILE A 631 0.14 10.63 -17.63
CA ILE A 631 0.19 10.95 -16.20
C ILE A 631 1.25 12.03 -15.93
N PHE A 632 2.46 11.90 -16.49
CA PHE A 632 3.51 12.90 -16.34
C PHE A 632 3.09 14.25 -16.94
N ILE A 633 2.51 14.28 -18.14
CA ILE A 633 1.99 15.51 -18.75
C ILE A 633 0.95 16.16 -17.84
N PHE A 634 0.03 15.38 -17.26
CA PHE A 634 -0.96 15.90 -16.32
C PHE A 634 -0.30 16.51 -15.07
N VAL A 635 0.63 15.80 -14.45
CA VAL A 635 1.36 16.22 -13.24
C VAL A 635 2.22 17.45 -13.51
N PHE A 636 2.97 17.49 -14.62
CA PHE A 636 3.79 18.64 -15.00
C PHE A 636 2.93 19.86 -15.34
N ASN A 637 1.81 19.67 -16.04
CA ASN A 637 0.86 20.75 -16.29
C ASN A 637 0.30 21.32 -14.98
N PHE A 638 0.01 20.49 -13.98
CA PHE A 638 -0.38 20.95 -12.65
C PHE A 638 0.76 21.72 -11.96
N LEU A 639 1.99 21.21 -11.98
CA LEU A 639 3.16 21.91 -11.41
C LEU A 639 3.35 23.30 -12.01
N ILE A 640 3.26 23.44 -13.34
CA ILE A 640 3.42 24.71 -14.04
C ILE A 640 2.29 25.69 -13.67
N LYS A 641 1.04 25.21 -13.65
CA LYS A 641 -0.14 26.05 -13.37
C LYS A 641 -0.30 26.41 -11.90
N SER A 642 0.31 25.64 -11.00
CA SER A 642 0.08 25.84 -9.57
C SER A 642 0.62 27.17 -9.06
N LYS A 643 -0.20 27.86 -8.28
CA LYS A 643 0.10 29.18 -7.71
C LYS A 643 0.80 29.06 -6.36
N TYR A 644 0.39 28.09 -5.53
CA TYR A 644 0.91 27.94 -4.18
C TYR A 644 2.16 27.06 -4.14
N LEU A 645 3.19 27.54 -3.44
CA LEU A 645 4.46 26.83 -3.27
C LEU A 645 4.27 25.48 -2.55
N ILE A 646 3.38 25.41 -1.57
CA ILE A 646 3.11 24.15 -0.86
C ILE A 646 2.72 23.02 -1.81
N SER A 647 1.80 23.26 -2.74
CA SER A 647 1.37 22.25 -3.72
C SER A 647 2.54 21.78 -4.59
N LYS A 648 3.42 22.69 -5.01
CA LYS A 648 4.63 22.36 -5.79
C LYS A 648 5.59 21.48 -5.02
N TYR A 649 5.97 21.91 -3.81
CA TYR A 649 6.98 21.23 -3.02
C TYR A 649 6.51 19.85 -2.55
N LEU A 650 5.24 19.72 -2.13
CA LEU A 650 4.69 18.42 -1.76
C LEU A 650 4.60 17.46 -2.95
N LEU A 651 4.23 17.96 -4.14
CA LEU A 651 4.18 17.12 -5.34
C LEU A 651 5.57 16.72 -5.83
N ILE A 652 6.55 17.63 -5.81
CA ILE A 652 7.96 17.32 -6.13
C ILE A 652 8.50 16.29 -5.13
N PHE A 653 8.20 16.43 -3.83
CA PHE A 653 8.57 15.45 -2.81
C PHE A 653 8.04 14.05 -3.17
N LEU A 654 6.76 13.93 -3.52
CA LEU A 654 6.16 12.65 -3.90
C LEU A 654 6.82 12.07 -5.15
N LEU A 655 7.02 12.87 -6.21
CA LEU A 655 7.65 12.41 -7.44
C LEU A 655 9.08 11.91 -7.25
N LEU A 656 9.87 12.57 -6.40
CA LEU A 656 11.23 12.13 -6.09
C LEU A 656 11.23 10.78 -5.36
N ASN A 657 10.29 10.55 -4.45
CA ASN A 657 10.22 9.30 -3.69
C ASN A 657 9.60 8.15 -4.51
N PHE A 658 8.67 8.43 -5.41
CA PHE A 658 8.08 7.43 -6.32
C PHE A 658 9.08 6.77 -7.26
N LEU A 659 10.24 7.38 -7.51
CA LEU A 659 11.36 6.72 -8.18
C LEU A 659 11.80 5.47 -7.41
N LYS A 660 11.85 5.55 -6.07
CA LYS A 660 12.47 4.56 -5.20
C LYS A 660 11.46 3.68 -4.44
N SER A 661 10.18 4.04 -4.38
CA SER A 661 9.21 3.32 -3.54
C SER A 661 7.98 2.85 -4.28
N ASP A 662 7.39 1.75 -3.81
CA ASP A 662 6.10 1.22 -4.27
C ASP A 662 4.91 1.86 -3.55
N ALA A 663 5.08 3.09 -3.04
CA ALA A 663 4.08 3.80 -2.26
C ALA A 663 2.68 3.78 -2.89
N LEU A 664 2.58 3.97 -4.21
CA LEU A 664 1.28 4.06 -4.89
C LEU A 664 0.49 2.74 -4.97
N LEU A 665 1.09 1.60 -4.64
CA LEU A 665 0.36 0.34 -4.51
C LEU A 665 -0.52 0.32 -3.25
N TYR A 666 -0.21 1.16 -2.26
CA TYR A 666 -0.98 1.26 -1.03
C TYR A 666 -2.08 2.32 -1.18
N LEU A 667 -3.31 1.92 -0.89
CA LEU A 667 -4.50 2.77 -0.98
C LEU A 667 -4.33 4.15 -0.30
N PRO A 668 -3.82 4.27 0.95
CA PRO A 668 -3.67 5.56 1.62
C PRO A 668 -2.79 6.54 0.82
N ASN A 669 -1.70 6.05 0.23
CA ASN A 669 -0.74 6.86 -0.50
C ASN A 669 -1.33 7.36 -1.82
N LEU A 670 -2.10 6.53 -2.53
CA LEU A 670 -2.82 6.94 -3.73
C LEU A 670 -3.88 8.01 -3.43
N VAL A 671 -4.67 7.83 -2.36
CA VAL A 671 -5.64 8.84 -1.91
C VAL A 671 -4.93 10.16 -1.62
N PHE A 672 -3.79 10.09 -0.93
CA PHE A 672 -3.04 11.26 -0.55
C PHE A 672 -2.42 12.00 -1.75
N LEU A 673 -1.91 11.29 -2.76
CA LEU A 673 -1.47 11.90 -4.02
C LEU A 673 -2.61 12.69 -4.68
N ILE A 674 -3.82 12.13 -4.75
CA ILE A 674 -4.99 12.80 -5.34
C ILE A 674 -5.38 14.05 -4.53
N VAL A 675 -5.26 14.00 -3.20
CA VAL A 675 -5.45 15.18 -2.32
C VAL A 675 -4.41 16.25 -2.63
N VAL A 676 -3.12 15.91 -2.75
CA VAL A 676 -2.05 16.86 -3.09
C VAL A 676 -2.28 17.50 -4.48
N LEU A 677 -2.72 16.72 -5.46
CA LEU A 677 -3.09 17.21 -6.80
C LEU A 677 -4.32 18.12 -6.81
N ASN A 678 -5.10 18.17 -5.73
CA ASN A 678 -6.22 19.09 -5.57
C ASN A 678 -6.02 20.09 -4.43
N LEU A 679 -4.85 20.10 -3.79
CA LEU A 679 -4.56 20.94 -2.63
C LEU A 679 -4.67 22.44 -2.97
N GLU A 680 -4.33 22.82 -4.18
CA GLU A 680 -4.47 24.20 -4.64
C GLU A 680 -5.92 24.69 -4.61
N LYS A 681 -6.88 23.86 -5.01
CA LYS A 681 -8.32 24.18 -4.94
C LYS A 681 -8.81 24.26 -3.50
N LEU A 682 -8.25 23.41 -2.63
CA LEU A 682 -8.59 23.38 -1.21
C LEU A 682 -8.06 24.61 -0.47
N ILE A 683 -6.86 25.08 -0.82
CA ILE A 683 -6.21 26.22 -0.17
C ILE A 683 -6.76 27.57 -0.68
N SER A 684 -7.15 27.69 -1.95
CA SER A 684 -7.63 28.97 -2.51
C SER A 684 -8.81 29.55 -1.71
N ASN A 685 -9.73 28.70 -1.27
CA ASN A 685 -10.88 29.12 -0.48
C ASN A 685 -10.50 29.62 0.92
N ASN A 686 -9.48 29.03 1.56
CA ASN A 686 -9.03 29.46 2.89
C ASN A 686 -8.36 30.83 2.87
N ILE A 687 -7.60 31.14 1.81
CA ILE A 687 -6.86 32.40 1.72
C ILE A 687 -7.78 33.57 1.36
N GLU A 688 -8.82 33.35 0.54
CA GLU A 688 -9.84 34.37 0.26
C GLU A 688 -10.65 34.73 1.52
N ILE A 689 -10.92 33.76 2.40
CA ILE A 689 -11.61 34.01 3.67
C ILE A 689 -10.71 34.78 4.66
N SER A 690 -9.40 34.59 4.64
CA SER A 690 -8.47 35.32 5.54
C SER A 690 -8.26 36.81 5.20
N LYS A 691 -8.81 37.29 4.07
CA LYS A 691 -8.74 38.69 3.62
C LYS A 691 -9.99 39.51 3.95
N HIS A 692 -11.02 38.89 4.51
CA HIS A 692 -12.24 39.52 5.03
C HIS A 692 -12.29 39.33 6.55
#